data_AF-A0AA39XZP6-F1
#
_entry.id   AF-A0AA39XZP6-F1
#
_cell.length_a   1.000
_cell.length_b   1.000
_cell.length_c   1.000
_cell.angle_alpha   90.00
_cell.angle_beta   90.00
_cell.angle_gamma   90.00
#
_symmetry.space_group_name_H-M   'P 1'
#
loop_
_entity.id
_entity.type
_entity.pdbx_description
1 polymer ?
#
loop_
_entity_poly.entity_id
_entity_poly.type
_entity_poly.pdbx_seq_one_letter_code
_entity_poly.pdbx_strand_id
1 'polypeptide(L)'
;MSLDKFRASFAEFVNENTFALQSVKFDFSIVKYEVPEEFQALGRNLSANKKKEAELGSINTTARTLGDLFEGVCAPTPNLVKAYGKRVSEIAAASKDNVSHTRSNGLFDSVVGIDGAGIWAAATSSITAIQVQLLACLLARAWDASEATSIWVELVSERKKEIAAGVESGIGLPFSTYAAAAKLDMPRAQLAEWHNSARAWLQSADRIKKTQQKQLMLILDNLDLPISKDMGTYSSVMEAWKVAMRTLEDLISGQALAVQSGAVLLAVSAWHLYPDMVVTVGKAAQVSMKDPLIPPSGTMCLGLNLETKLSSHGAQVDSRNRNRGLYWSLSLAHLRFYGRPVKRSSEVYSISSKVTFDQFSYATLGATLGIWQNTRARDDKIIRLLKMLHQTDHSVALPYWIRILCSAAYKYLGLKGQDYEIAYRLFEMGRRRWKKFFGVKKPLEDPFINLESLSFFDDCVSRIENVEDRISFLRLVASQLGRGSDCDLVVVYYVGKVHDYATNHDRRRVCIGTAFPRLPVTPVTSKRKRPDDDLTHKRWVQPDLPQLHGEKPHVAPSSEETLALVVQDHTWKHGKGFDLSWSWENKMKLLSVTFPNGAPYVPVLGTSFGGIFCKTDAKERHIGAFSYTGLRKSLRLELEDIELCLKNRWVTAEQAFRVVRDGFRPNGSPYFTLNALSAVGIVYESLPEASVSTNVFDRPLHETRWASAVLGRDTIAPYDGEEENPEDESESDSGSNMSLDDDNGLSERARVKADMAQQASNISDANTRANPTVSRGAAFACLAYLESGSCDIDVKILSDVFALCSGDSIYAASELLMDPYKTHKPHHFMHILGNVGKPGITLLTPPKDPMVREMDPAAWRTANYRVFDGAAEDSFSTTSMHLSFTEAHTPVYDGVIGWGRGDNQVSMLESVVSVFDSGSWVADVDIIAALQNPMVRRMPMQPQYAHITDKCRATAPLGKVFTSLDCWDEIIDLPSDPVIVRVSGNWVARLATLAVLVDRLRMKRRHGDPDDKNTTARLRTYITICPAKVCWGAQCGWTATLDHETDLGPQFYPHVMLY
;
A
#
# COMPACT_ATOMS: atom_id res chain seq x y z
N MET A 1 18.38 -57.00 -19.18
CA MET A 1 19.43 -57.80 -18.51
C MET A 1 18.80 -58.56 -17.34
N SER A 2 19.34 -59.71 -16.92
CA SER A 2 18.77 -60.50 -15.81
C SER A 2 19.22 -59.99 -14.44
N LEU A 3 18.29 -59.91 -13.49
CA LEU A 3 18.53 -59.46 -12.10
C LEU A 3 19.63 -60.27 -11.39
N ASP A 4 19.76 -61.56 -11.69
CA ASP A 4 20.66 -62.45 -10.95
C ASP A 4 22.14 -62.20 -11.26
N LYS A 5 22.47 -61.73 -12.47
CA LYS A 5 23.82 -61.25 -12.81
C LYS A 5 24.13 -59.91 -12.12
N PHE A 6 23.11 -59.06 -11.93
CA PHE A 6 23.25 -57.81 -11.20
C PHE A 6 23.49 -58.06 -9.71
N ARG A 7 22.73 -59.00 -9.11
CA ARG A 7 22.91 -59.46 -7.73
C ARG A 7 24.28 -60.10 -7.48
N ALA A 8 24.79 -60.89 -8.44
CA ALA A 8 26.12 -61.48 -8.34
C ALA A 8 27.22 -60.40 -8.24
N SER A 9 27.25 -59.43 -9.16
CA SER A 9 28.23 -58.33 -9.08
C SER A 9 28.00 -57.42 -7.86
N PHE A 10 26.77 -57.29 -7.37
CA PHE A 10 26.47 -56.52 -6.16
C PHE A 10 27.04 -57.18 -4.89
N ALA A 11 27.11 -58.52 -4.83
CA ALA A 11 27.73 -59.24 -3.72
C ALA A 11 29.25 -59.04 -3.67
N GLU A 12 29.92 -58.94 -4.83
CA GLU A 12 31.34 -58.54 -4.89
C GLU A 12 31.51 -57.06 -4.50
N PHE A 13 30.63 -56.17 -4.98
CA PHE A 13 30.69 -54.72 -4.73
C PHE A 13 30.46 -54.31 -3.27
N VAL A 14 29.73 -55.11 -2.48
CA VAL A 14 29.53 -54.89 -1.03
C VAL A 14 30.79 -55.18 -0.21
N ASN A 15 31.76 -55.93 -0.76
CA ASN A 15 32.94 -56.37 -0.02
C ASN A 15 34.17 -55.45 -0.16
N GLU A 16 34.16 -54.47 -1.07
CA GLU A 16 35.25 -53.50 -1.27
C GLU A 16 34.78 -52.04 -1.25
N ASN A 17 34.87 -51.42 -0.06
CA ASN A 17 34.99 -49.98 0.20
C ASN A 17 33.92 -49.00 -0.34
N THR A 18 33.42 -48.17 0.57
CA THR A 18 32.48 -47.05 0.37
C THR A 18 32.84 -46.06 -0.75
N PHE A 19 34.11 -46.04 -1.19
CA PHE A 19 34.58 -45.25 -2.32
C PHE A 19 33.89 -45.60 -3.65
N ALA A 20 33.52 -46.86 -3.88
CA ALA A 20 33.01 -47.31 -5.18
C ALA A 20 31.65 -46.66 -5.54
N LEU A 21 30.79 -46.40 -4.53
CA LEU A 21 29.51 -45.71 -4.72
C LEU A 21 29.66 -44.27 -5.23
N GLN A 22 30.76 -43.57 -4.93
CA GLN A 22 30.99 -42.20 -5.44
C GLN A 22 31.23 -42.16 -6.97
N SER A 23 31.62 -43.29 -7.58
CA SER A 23 31.89 -43.37 -9.02
C SER A 23 30.63 -43.51 -9.87
N VAL A 24 29.51 -43.97 -9.28
CA VAL A 24 28.28 -44.27 -10.01
C VAL A 24 27.45 -43.00 -10.18
N LYS A 25 27.56 -42.36 -11.35
CA LYS A 25 26.58 -41.36 -11.81
C LYS A 25 25.24 -42.04 -12.13
N PHE A 26 24.47 -42.38 -11.10
CA PHE A 26 23.11 -42.86 -11.26
C PHE A 26 22.22 -41.71 -11.74
N ASP A 27 21.75 -41.81 -12.98
CA ASP A 27 20.90 -40.78 -13.59
C ASP A 27 19.43 -40.99 -13.21
N PHE A 28 19.01 -40.26 -12.18
CA PHE A 28 17.65 -40.25 -11.65
C PHE A 28 16.59 -39.74 -12.65
N SER A 29 16.95 -39.27 -13.85
CA SER A 29 15.99 -38.87 -14.89
C SER A 29 15.27 -40.05 -15.55
N ILE A 30 15.92 -41.22 -15.61
CA ILE A 30 15.57 -42.31 -16.54
C ILE A 30 14.23 -42.99 -16.24
N VAL A 31 13.83 -43.08 -14.96
CA VAL A 31 12.55 -43.70 -14.58
C VAL A 31 11.43 -42.65 -14.63
N LYS A 32 10.43 -42.86 -15.50
CA LYS A 32 9.18 -42.09 -15.50
C LYS A 32 8.11 -42.87 -14.75
N TYR A 33 7.59 -42.28 -13.68
CA TYR A 33 6.43 -42.81 -12.96
C TYR A 33 5.13 -42.31 -13.62
N GLU A 34 4.11 -43.17 -13.63
CA GLU A 34 2.79 -42.81 -14.11
C GLU A 34 2.09 -41.92 -13.07
N VAL A 35 1.55 -40.78 -13.53
CA VAL A 35 0.95 -39.77 -12.64
C VAL A 35 -0.43 -40.23 -12.19
N PRO A 36 -0.73 -40.29 -10.88
CA PRO A 36 -2.04 -40.70 -10.39
C PRO A 36 -3.16 -39.82 -10.96
N GLU A 37 -4.29 -40.45 -11.32
CA GLU A 37 -5.40 -39.81 -12.04
C GLU A 37 -5.86 -38.49 -11.40
N GLU A 38 -5.89 -38.47 -10.06
CA GLU A 38 -6.31 -37.33 -9.26
C GLU A 38 -5.48 -36.05 -9.49
N PHE A 39 -4.21 -36.19 -9.88
CA PHE A 39 -3.33 -35.04 -10.16
C PHE A 39 -3.35 -34.60 -11.62
N GLN A 40 -3.91 -35.39 -12.55
CA GLN A 40 -3.81 -35.08 -13.99
C GLN A 40 -4.41 -33.72 -14.39
N ALA A 41 -5.43 -33.24 -13.67
CA ALA A 41 -6.03 -31.93 -13.96
C ALA A 41 -5.16 -30.76 -13.47
N LEU A 42 -4.30 -30.92 -12.46
CA LEU A 42 -3.22 -29.96 -12.16
C LEU A 42 -2.31 -29.79 -13.39
N GLY A 43 -1.80 -30.90 -13.94
CA GLY A 43 -0.91 -30.90 -15.11
C GLY A 43 -1.54 -30.47 -16.44
N ARG A 44 -2.83 -30.10 -16.45
CA ARG A 44 -3.56 -29.46 -17.56
C ARG A 44 -3.85 -27.97 -17.31
N ASN A 45 -3.62 -27.49 -16.09
CA ASN A 45 -3.90 -26.12 -15.64
C ASN A 45 -2.66 -25.34 -15.16
N LEU A 46 -1.50 -26.00 -14.98
CA LEU A 46 -0.19 -25.32 -14.91
C LEU A 46 0.16 -24.62 -16.22
N SER A 47 0.93 -23.53 -16.14
CA SER A 47 1.50 -22.87 -17.32
C SER A 47 2.52 -23.77 -18.03
N ALA A 48 2.80 -23.48 -19.31
CA ALA A 48 3.75 -24.26 -20.11
C ALA A 48 5.16 -24.29 -19.48
N ASN A 49 5.65 -23.15 -18.97
CA ASN A 49 6.94 -23.09 -18.30
C ASN A 49 6.93 -23.86 -16.98
N LYS A 50 5.89 -23.69 -16.14
CA LYS A 50 5.78 -24.37 -14.84
C LYS A 50 5.69 -25.89 -14.99
N LYS A 51 5.02 -26.38 -16.04
CA LYS A 51 4.98 -27.81 -16.37
C LYS A 51 6.34 -28.33 -16.83
N LYS A 52 7.02 -27.62 -17.75
CA LYS A 52 8.37 -27.98 -18.23
C LYS A 52 9.39 -28.00 -17.09
N GLU A 53 9.35 -27.00 -16.20
CA GLU A 53 10.16 -26.91 -14.98
C GLU A 53 9.91 -28.12 -14.05
N ALA A 54 8.65 -28.48 -13.83
CA ALA A 54 8.27 -29.62 -12.99
C ALA A 54 8.57 -31.01 -13.60
N GLU A 55 8.69 -31.13 -14.91
CA GLU A 55 8.97 -32.41 -15.61
C GLU A 55 10.45 -32.62 -15.94
N LEU A 56 11.23 -31.55 -16.14
CA LEU A 56 12.62 -31.61 -16.66
C LEU A 56 13.62 -30.74 -15.87
N GLY A 57 13.16 -29.92 -14.92
CA GLY A 57 13.99 -28.95 -14.20
C GLY A 57 14.62 -29.45 -12.90
N SER A 58 15.31 -28.52 -12.22
CA SER A 58 15.89 -28.71 -10.89
C SER A 58 14.88 -29.23 -9.87
N ILE A 59 13.67 -28.66 -9.84
CA ILE A 59 12.61 -29.07 -8.90
C ILE A 59 12.17 -30.54 -9.08
N ASN A 60 12.24 -31.11 -10.29
CA ASN A 60 12.01 -32.54 -10.52
C ASN A 60 13.12 -33.40 -9.88
N THR A 61 14.37 -32.99 -10.09
CA THR A 61 15.54 -33.65 -9.48
C THR A 61 15.48 -33.59 -7.95
N THR A 62 15.05 -32.46 -7.37
CA THR A 62 14.85 -32.30 -5.92
C THR A 62 13.74 -33.20 -5.40
N ALA A 63 12.58 -33.26 -6.09
CA ALA A 63 11.45 -34.11 -5.72
C ALA A 63 11.84 -35.60 -5.65
N ARG A 64 12.57 -36.10 -6.65
CA ARG A 64 13.10 -37.48 -6.67
C ARG A 64 14.09 -37.72 -5.53
N THR A 65 15.11 -36.86 -5.42
CA THR A 65 16.17 -37.02 -4.41
C THR A 65 15.60 -37.02 -2.99
N LEU A 66 14.63 -36.15 -2.68
CA LEU A 66 13.96 -36.15 -1.38
C LEU A 66 13.02 -37.35 -1.20
N GLY A 67 12.27 -37.75 -2.23
CA GLY A 67 11.41 -38.94 -2.18
C GLY A 67 12.18 -40.20 -1.82
N ASP A 68 13.34 -40.41 -2.46
CA ASP A 68 14.23 -41.56 -2.24
C ASP A 68 14.93 -41.49 -0.86
N LEU A 69 15.36 -40.30 -0.43
CA LEU A 69 16.04 -40.07 0.86
C LEU A 69 15.11 -40.29 2.07
N PHE A 70 13.82 -39.95 1.92
CA PHE A 70 12.79 -40.13 2.95
C PHE A 70 11.91 -41.38 2.73
N GLU A 71 12.34 -42.31 1.87
CA GLU A 71 11.69 -43.60 1.66
C GLU A 71 11.56 -44.38 2.99
N GLY A 72 10.41 -45.03 3.19
CA GLY A 72 10.08 -45.79 4.41
C GLY A 72 9.77 -44.97 5.68
N VAL A 73 9.91 -43.63 5.67
CA VAL A 73 9.74 -42.81 6.89
C VAL A 73 8.30 -42.68 7.35
N CYS A 74 7.36 -42.51 6.41
CA CYS A 74 5.92 -42.46 6.66
C CYS A 74 5.27 -43.81 6.35
N ALA A 75 4.15 -44.09 7.02
CA ALA A 75 3.29 -45.21 6.63
C ALA A 75 2.64 -44.93 5.26
N PRO A 76 2.15 -45.96 4.54
CA PRO A 76 1.32 -45.75 3.36
C PRO A 76 0.06 -44.93 3.70
N THR A 77 -0.18 -43.86 2.95
CA THR A 77 -1.37 -42.98 3.12
C THR A 77 -2.11 -42.80 1.79
N PRO A 78 -2.72 -43.87 1.24
CA PRO A 78 -3.33 -43.84 -0.09
C PRO A 78 -4.55 -42.92 -0.18
N ASN A 79 -5.42 -42.87 0.84
CA ASN A 79 -6.64 -42.07 0.79
C ASN A 79 -6.33 -40.57 0.92
N LEU A 80 -5.35 -40.19 1.74
CA LEU A 80 -4.83 -38.83 1.85
C LEU A 80 -4.19 -38.35 0.54
N VAL A 81 -3.36 -39.17 -0.11
CA VAL A 81 -2.77 -38.82 -1.42
C VAL A 81 -3.86 -38.64 -2.48
N LYS A 82 -4.88 -39.51 -2.48
CA LYS A 82 -6.04 -39.45 -3.37
C LYS A 82 -6.89 -38.19 -3.13
N ALA A 83 -7.19 -37.86 -1.88
CA ALA A 83 -7.96 -36.67 -1.51
C ALA A 83 -7.19 -35.38 -1.81
N TYR A 84 -5.89 -35.33 -1.48
CA TYR A 84 -5.02 -34.19 -1.77
C TYR A 84 -4.91 -33.93 -3.27
N GLY A 85 -4.68 -34.97 -4.09
CA GLY A 85 -4.65 -34.83 -5.55
C GLY A 85 -5.93 -34.22 -6.11
N LYS A 86 -7.11 -34.71 -5.67
CA LYS A 86 -8.41 -34.14 -6.04
C LYS A 86 -8.52 -32.67 -5.63
N ARG A 87 -8.16 -32.32 -4.39
CA ARG A 87 -8.21 -30.94 -3.89
C ARG A 87 -7.30 -30.01 -4.70
N VAL A 88 -6.09 -30.44 -5.00
CA VAL A 88 -5.09 -29.68 -5.77
C VAL A 88 -5.61 -29.44 -7.20
N SER A 89 -6.14 -30.49 -7.86
CA SER A 89 -6.75 -30.39 -9.18
C SER A 89 -7.98 -29.49 -9.22
N GLU A 90 -8.82 -29.51 -8.19
CA GLU A 90 -10.00 -28.63 -8.05
C GLU A 90 -9.60 -27.16 -7.87
N ILE A 91 -8.61 -26.88 -7.00
CA ILE A 91 -8.05 -25.52 -6.82
C ILE A 91 -7.42 -25.04 -8.15
N ALA A 92 -6.70 -25.90 -8.86
CA ALA A 92 -6.09 -25.58 -10.15
C ALA A 92 -7.11 -25.23 -11.23
N ALA A 93 -8.24 -25.94 -11.29
CA ALA A 93 -9.35 -25.59 -12.19
C ALA A 93 -9.97 -24.24 -11.82
N ALA A 94 -10.35 -24.06 -10.55
CA ALA A 94 -11.00 -22.83 -10.07
C ALA A 94 -10.11 -21.58 -10.21
N SER A 95 -8.78 -21.71 -10.21
CA SER A 95 -7.88 -20.59 -10.50
C SER A 95 -8.02 -20.09 -11.94
N LYS A 96 -8.13 -21.01 -12.91
CA LYS A 96 -8.12 -20.71 -14.34
C LYS A 96 -9.37 -19.93 -14.78
N ASP A 97 -10.53 -20.28 -14.22
CA ASP A 97 -11.78 -19.58 -14.46
C ASP A 97 -11.67 -18.10 -14.03
N ASN A 98 -11.12 -17.84 -12.84
CA ASN A 98 -10.90 -16.48 -12.32
C ASN A 98 -9.93 -15.66 -13.21
N VAL A 99 -8.84 -16.27 -13.68
CA VAL A 99 -7.87 -15.60 -14.57
C VAL A 99 -8.44 -15.34 -15.97
N SER A 100 -9.38 -16.16 -16.45
CA SER A 100 -9.99 -16.01 -17.79
C SER A 100 -10.81 -14.72 -17.98
N HIS A 101 -11.23 -14.08 -16.88
CA HIS A 101 -11.98 -12.82 -16.89
C HIS A 101 -11.08 -11.57 -16.84
N THR A 102 -9.78 -11.73 -16.60
CA THR A 102 -8.79 -10.65 -16.69
C THR A 102 -8.26 -10.46 -18.12
N ARG A 103 -7.66 -9.28 -18.39
CA ARG A 103 -7.18 -8.89 -19.71
C ARG A 103 -6.11 -9.87 -20.23
N SER A 104 -5.97 -9.97 -21.55
CA SER A 104 -4.89 -10.70 -22.22
C SER A 104 -3.52 -10.47 -21.54
N ASN A 105 -2.91 -11.51 -20.99
CA ASN A 105 -1.71 -11.44 -20.14
C ASN A 105 -0.43 -10.97 -20.86
N GLY A 106 -0.52 -10.64 -22.15
CA GLY A 106 0.60 -10.17 -22.97
C GLY A 106 1.80 -11.12 -22.90
N LEU A 107 2.98 -10.56 -22.66
CA LEU A 107 4.23 -11.31 -22.58
C LEU A 107 4.35 -12.26 -21.37
N PHE A 108 3.50 -12.13 -20.36
CA PHE A 108 3.56 -12.93 -19.12
C PHE A 108 2.79 -14.26 -19.20
N ASP A 109 2.05 -14.55 -20.28
CA ASP A 109 1.14 -15.70 -20.36
C ASP A 109 1.85 -17.06 -20.12
N SER A 110 3.16 -17.15 -20.39
CA SER A 110 4.00 -18.32 -20.10
C SER A 110 4.22 -18.58 -18.60
N VAL A 111 4.02 -17.59 -17.72
CA VAL A 111 4.27 -17.63 -16.27
C VAL A 111 3.06 -17.25 -15.40
N VAL A 112 1.94 -16.85 -16.00
CA VAL A 112 0.68 -16.61 -15.27
C VAL A 112 0.08 -17.92 -14.75
N GLY A 113 -0.49 -17.87 -13.55
CA GLY A 113 -1.26 -18.94 -12.92
C GLY A 113 -0.67 -19.43 -11.60
N ILE A 114 -1.23 -20.54 -11.10
CA ILE A 114 -0.78 -21.19 -9.87
C ILE A 114 0.62 -21.82 -10.01
N ASP A 115 1.44 -21.67 -8.97
CA ASP A 115 2.63 -22.51 -8.81
C ASP A 115 2.23 -23.83 -8.11
N GLY A 116 2.04 -24.87 -8.91
CA GLY A 116 1.96 -26.26 -8.45
C GLY A 116 3.15 -27.10 -8.91
N ALA A 117 4.29 -26.47 -9.24
CA ALA A 117 5.41 -27.15 -9.88
C ALA A 117 6.00 -28.26 -9.00
N GLY A 118 6.20 -28.00 -7.69
CA GLY A 118 6.65 -29.01 -6.73
C GLY A 118 5.67 -30.18 -6.57
N ILE A 119 4.37 -29.94 -6.70
CA ILE A 119 3.34 -30.99 -6.61
C ILE A 119 3.34 -31.87 -7.86
N TRP A 120 3.46 -31.28 -9.06
CA TRP A 120 3.58 -32.04 -10.30
C TRP A 120 4.91 -32.79 -10.40
N ALA A 121 6.01 -32.17 -9.94
CA ALA A 121 7.31 -32.82 -9.78
C ALA A 121 7.24 -34.03 -8.82
N ALA A 122 6.55 -33.89 -7.69
CA ALA A 122 6.32 -35.01 -6.76
C ALA A 122 5.49 -36.14 -7.40
N ALA A 123 4.36 -35.79 -8.05
CA ALA A 123 3.45 -36.76 -8.67
C ALA A 123 4.04 -37.47 -9.92
N THR A 124 5.04 -36.88 -10.56
CA THR A 124 5.85 -37.50 -11.65
C THR A 124 7.12 -38.22 -11.13
N SER A 125 7.25 -38.37 -9.80
CA SER A 125 8.44 -38.91 -9.14
C SER A 125 8.14 -40.11 -8.24
N SER A 126 7.38 -39.95 -7.15
CA SER A 126 6.98 -41.11 -6.30
C SER A 126 5.88 -40.73 -5.31
N ILE A 127 5.19 -41.73 -4.75
CA ILE A 127 4.21 -41.50 -3.67
C ILE A 127 4.90 -40.86 -2.46
N THR A 128 6.13 -41.27 -2.12
CA THR A 128 6.92 -40.64 -1.05
C THR A 128 7.28 -39.19 -1.36
N ALA A 129 7.60 -38.84 -2.61
CA ALA A 129 7.79 -37.44 -3.00
C ALA A 129 6.53 -36.60 -2.77
N ILE A 130 5.32 -37.17 -2.93
CA ILE A 130 4.06 -36.48 -2.56
C ILE A 130 3.97 -36.31 -1.03
N GLN A 131 4.33 -37.31 -0.24
CA GLN A 131 4.38 -37.19 1.22
C GLN A 131 5.40 -36.12 1.68
N VAL A 132 6.55 -36.00 1.00
CA VAL A 132 7.56 -34.94 1.21
C VAL A 132 7.02 -33.56 0.80
N GLN A 133 6.26 -33.45 -0.29
CA GLN A 133 5.59 -32.20 -0.67
C GLN A 133 4.55 -31.77 0.38
N LEU A 134 3.84 -32.72 1.00
CA LEU A 134 2.95 -32.43 2.14
C LEU A 134 3.72 -31.89 3.35
N LEU A 135 4.94 -32.38 3.63
CA LEU A 135 5.86 -31.77 4.61
C LEU A 135 6.31 -30.36 4.18
N ALA A 136 6.62 -30.14 2.90
CA ALA A 136 6.97 -28.81 2.40
C ALA A 136 5.84 -27.80 2.67
N CYS A 137 4.58 -28.20 2.49
CA CYS A 137 3.42 -27.39 2.85
C CYS A 137 3.28 -27.16 4.38
N LEU A 138 3.58 -28.15 5.24
CA LEU A 138 3.61 -27.93 6.70
C LEU A 138 4.63 -26.85 7.09
N LEU A 139 5.85 -26.97 6.57
CA LEU A 139 6.93 -26.01 6.85
C LEU A 139 6.64 -24.63 6.27
N ALA A 140 5.99 -24.55 5.10
CA ALA A 140 5.67 -23.28 4.45
C ALA A 140 4.55 -22.52 5.15
N ARG A 141 3.62 -23.24 5.80
CA ARG A 141 2.55 -22.68 6.63
C ARG A 141 3.05 -22.12 7.96
N ALA A 142 4.07 -22.75 8.57
CA ALA A 142 4.57 -22.37 9.89
C ALA A 142 5.74 -21.37 9.86
N TRP A 143 6.74 -21.58 9.00
CA TRP A 143 8.03 -20.88 9.07
C TRP A 143 8.22 -19.87 7.93
N ASP A 144 9.04 -18.84 8.15
CA ASP A 144 9.52 -17.94 7.10
C ASP A 144 10.44 -18.68 6.12
N ALA A 145 10.60 -18.16 4.90
CA ALA A 145 11.31 -18.85 3.80
C ALA A 145 12.75 -19.27 4.15
N SER A 146 13.55 -18.41 4.79
CA SER A 146 14.92 -18.74 5.21
C SER A 146 14.98 -19.66 6.43
N GLU A 147 13.95 -19.66 7.27
CA GLU A 147 13.85 -20.52 8.45
C GLU A 147 13.44 -21.93 8.03
N ALA A 148 12.47 -22.08 7.13
CA ALA A 148 12.15 -23.35 6.50
C ALA A 148 13.29 -23.93 5.64
N THR A 149 14.06 -23.08 4.94
CA THR A 149 15.25 -23.52 4.21
C THR A 149 16.34 -24.02 5.16
N SER A 150 16.53 -23.37 6.32
CA SER A 150 17.37 -23.91 7.39
C SER A 150 16.89 -25.26 7.91
N ILE A 151 15.58 -25.45 8.08
CA ILE A 151 15.00 -26.73 8.51
C ILE A 151 15.31 -27.81 7.46
N TRP A 152 15.07 -27.56 6.18
CA TRP A 152 15.37 -28.53 5.10
C TRP A 152 16.84 -28.97 5.06
N VAL A 153 17.79 -28.04 5.26
CA VAL A 153 19.22 -28.38 5.34
C VAL A 153 19.50 -29.32 6.52
N GLU A 154 18.91 -29.04 7.68
CA GLU A 154 19.07 -29.87 8.88
C GLU A 154 18.42 -31.26 8.70
N LEU A 155 17.21 -31.33 8.10
CA LEU A 155 16.53 -32.58 7.78
C LEU A 155 17.34 -33.48 6.85
N VAL A 156 17.94 -32.91 5.80
CA VAL A 156 18.77 -33.66 4.84
C VAL A 156 20.08 -34.13 5.49
N SER A 157 20.71 -33.27 6.31
CA SER A 157 21.90 -33.62 7.10
C SER A 157 21.65 -34.81 8.02
N GLU A 158 20.64 -34.73 8.89
CA GLU A 158 20.41 -35.79 9.87
C GLU A 158 19.87 -37.07 9.23
N ARG A 159 19.07 -36.97 8.15
CA ARG A 159 18.62 -38.15 7.40
C ARG A 159 19.77 -38.87 6.70
N LYS A 160 20.73 -38.15 6.11
CA LYS A 160 21.97 -38.75 5.56
C LYS A 160 22.73 -39.54 6.65
N LYS A 161 22.86 -38.99 7.87
CA LYS A 161 23.51 -39.68 9.00
C LYS A 161 22.75 -40.91 9.49
N GLU A 162 21.43 -40.83 9.60
CA GLU A 162 20.57 -41.96 10.00
C GLU A 162 20.71 -43.13 9.01
N ILE A 163 20.77 -42.84 7.70
CA ILE A 163 21.00 -43.85 6.66
C ILE A 163 22.40 -44.45 6.76
N ALA A 164 23.45 -43.66 7.00
CA ALA A 164 24.82 -44.15 7.17
C ALA A 164 24.95 -45.10 8.37
N ALA A 165 24.44 -44.70 9.54
CA ALA A 165 24.40 -45.56 10.73
C ALA A 165 23.55 -46.82 10.51
N GLY A 166 22.51 -46.73 9.66
CA GLY A 166 21.71 -47.87 9.21
C GLY A 166 22.52 -48.88 8.38
N VAL A 167 23.39 -48.41 7.46
CA VAL A 167 24.32 -49.27 6.70
C VAL A 167 25.28 -49.99 7.65
N GLU A 168 25.91 -49.24 8.56
CA GLU A 168 26.84 -49.78 9.56
C GLU A 168 26.17 -50.82 10.49
N SER A 169 24.88 -50.66 10.75
CA SER A 169 24.05 -51.58 11.54
C SER A 169 23.44 -52.74 10.73
N GLY A 170 23.73 -52.87 9.44
CA GLY A 170 23.21 -53.93 8.57
C GLY A 170 21.72 -53.81 8.21
N ILE A 171 21.11 -52.63 8.36
CA ILE A 171 19.70 -52.39 8.00
C ILE A 171 19.58 -52.24 6.49
N GLY A 172 18.98 -53.24 5.84
CA GLY A 172 18.70 -53.24 4.41
C GLY A 172 17.63 -52.22 4.02
N LEU A 173 18.06 -51.13 3.37
CA LEU A 173 17.21 -50.10 2.76
C LEU A 173 17.20 -50.25 1.23
N PRO A 174 16.25 -49.61 0.53
CA PRO A 174 16.25 -49.51 -0.92
C PRO A 174 17.54 -48.86 -1.48
N PHE A 175 17.98 -49.32 -2.66
CA PHE A 175 19.17 -48.77 -3.34
C PHE A 175 18.99 -47.28 -3.70
N SER A 176 17.77 -46.86 -4.02
CA SER A 176 17.33 -45.46 -4.16
C SER A 176 17.80 -44.61 -2.98
N THR A 177 17.47 -45.04 -1.77
CA THR A 177 17.80 -44.33 -0.51
C THR A 177 19.31 -44.19 -0.30
N TYR A 178 20.09 -45.25 -0.57
CA TYR A 178 21.56 -45.17 -0.48
C TYR A 178 22.17 -44.25 -1.55
N ALA A 179 21.70 -44.33 -2.79
CA ALA A 179 22.17 -43.48 -3.88
C ALA A 179 21.82 -41.99 -3.66
N ALA A 180 20.64 -41.72 -3.10
CA ALA A 180 20.22 -40.37 -2.71
C ALA A 180 21.05 -39.81 -1.54
N ALA A 181 21.39 -40.64 -0.54
CA ALA A 181 22.26 -40.25 0.57
C ALA A 181 23.71 -40.01 0.14
N ALA A 182 24.24 -40.83 -0.78
CA ALA A 182 25.59 -40.70 -1.33
C ALA A 182 25.77 -39.53 -2.32
N LYS A 183 24.67 -38.87 -2.73
CA LYS A 183 24.69 -37.74 -3.67
C LYS A 183 25.49 -36.57 -3.08
N LEU A 184 26.50 -36.14 -3.84
CA LEU A 184 27.67 -35.40 -3.34
C LEU A 184 27.30 -34.21 -2.44
N ASP A 185 26.35 -33.37 -2.86
CA ASP A 185 25.42 -32.71 -1.94
C ASP A 185 24.19 -32.15 -2.66
N MET A 186 23.15 -31.76 -1.90
CA MET A 186 22.04 -30.95 -2.42
C MET A 186 22.25 -29.48 -2.09
N PRO A 187 22.39 -28.58 -3.09
CA PRO A 187 22.55 -27.15 -2.84
C PRO A 187 21.38 -26.55 -2.05
N ARG A 188 21.69 -25.69 -1.07
CA ARG A 188 20.69 -24.93 -0.29
C ARG A 188 19.68 -24.20 -1.19
N ALA A 189 20.12 -23.68 -2.34
CA ALA A 189 19.26 -23.03 -3.33
C ALA A 189 18.18 -23.96 -3.92
N GLN A 190 18.47 -25.26 -4.12
CA GLN A 190 17.47 -26.23 -4.61
C GLN A 190 16.41 -26.54 -3.54
N LEU A 191 16.80 -26.55 -2.26
CA LEU A 191 15.86 -26.69 -1.14
C LEU A 191 15.01 -25.42 -0.97
N ALA A 192 15.57 -24.24 -1.19
CA ALA A 192 14.83 -22.97 -1.22
C ALA A 192 13.85 -22.90 -2.39
N GLU A 193 14.23 -23.35 -3.59
CA GLU A 193 13.36 -23.42 -4.79
C GLU A 193 12.17 -24.39 -4.59
N TRP A 194 12.45 -25.60 -4.09
CA TRP A 194 11.43 -26.58 -3.68
C TRP A 194 10.44 -25.99 -2.66
N HIS A 195 10.97 -25.33 -1.63
CA HIS A 195 10.16 -24.69 -0.61
C HIS A 195 9.38 -23.47 -1.12
N ASN A 196 9.91 -22.73 -2.11
CA ASN A 196 9.26 -21.58 -2.72
C ASN A 196 7.99 -21.99 -3.49
N SER A 197 8.06 -23.07 -4.29
CA SER A 197 6.88 -23.61 -4.98
C SER A 197 5.81 -24.07 -3.97
N ALA A 198 6.20 -24.75 -2.89
CA ALA A 198 5.27 -25.11 -1.82
C ALA A 198 4.63 -23.89 -1.11
N ARG A 199 5.34 -22.77 -0.97
CA ARG A 199 4.79 -21.52 -0.41
C ARG A 199 3.83 -20.80 -1.37
N ALA A 200 4.24 -20.64 -2.64
CA ALA A 200 3.40 -20.02 -3.66
C ALA A 200 2.09 -20.81 -3.88
N TRP A 201 2.16 -22.15 -3.83
CA TRP A 201 0.97 -23.01 -3.79
C TRP A 201 0.01 -22.64 -2.65
N LEU A 202 0.51 -22.50 -1.42
CA LEU A 202 -0.34 -22.18 -0.26
C LEU A 202 -1.02 -20.82 -0.41
N GLN A 203 -0.33 -19.80 -0.93
CA GLN A 203 -0.90 -18.46 -1.11
C GLN A 203 -2.07 -18.46 -2.11
N SER A 204 -1.91 -19.20 -3.22
CA SER A 204 -2.99 -19.40 -4.20
C SER A 204 -4.13 -20.24 -3.63
N ALA A 205 -3.83 -21.32 -2.89
CA ALA A 205 -4.82 -22.18 -2.27
C ALA A 205 -5.63 -21.47 -1.16
N ASP A 206 -4.98 -20.63 -0.34
CA ASP A 206 -5.61 -19.77 0.67
C ASP A 206 -6.62 -18.80 0.03
N ARG A 207 -6.24 -18.19 -1.10
CA ARG A 207 -7.09 -17.27 -1.88
C ARG A 207 -8.32 -17.97 -2.45
N ILE A 208 -8.17 -19.21 -2.92
CA ILE A 208 -9.25 -20.00 -3.55
C ILE A 208 -10.15 -20.72 -2.52
N LYS A 209 -9.62 -21.10 -1.35
CA LYS A 209 -10.37 -21.71 -0.22
C LYS A 209 -10.62 -20.75 0.95
N LYS A 210 -10.63 -19.45 0.65
CA LYS A 210 -10.72 -18.33 1.61
C LYS A 210 -11.79 -18.49 2.69
N THR A 211 -12.96 -19.05 2.36
CA THR A 211 -14.07 -19.26 3.30
C THR A 211 -13.73 -20.32 4.36
N GLN A 212 -13.40 -21.55 3.93
CA GLN A 212 -13.01 -22.65 4.82
C GLN A 212 -11.74 -22.31 5.61
N GLN A 213 -10.77 -21.67 4.95
CA GLN A 213 -9.51 -21.28 5.57
C GLN A 213 -9.71 -20.21 6.66
N LYS A 214 -10.53 -19.18 6.40
CA LYS A 214 -10.90 -18.17 7.42
C LYS A 214 -11.65 -18.81 8.58
N GLN A 215 -12.58 -19.73 8.30
CA GLN A 215 -13.34 -20.47 9.32
C GLN A 215 -12.42 -21.32 10.20
N LEU A 216 -11.42 -21.99 9.63
CA LEU A 216 -10.40 -22.73 10.37
C LEU A 216 -9.53 -21.82 11.25
N MET A 217 -8.97 -20.75 10.69
CA MET A 217 -8.05 -19.85 11.42
C MET A 217 -8.72 -19.21 12.65
N LEU A 218 -10.03 -18.93 12.58
CA LEU A 218 -10.83 -18.45 13.71
C LEU A 218 -11.00 -19.50 14.83
N ILE A 219 -10.92 -20.80 14.52
CA ILE A 219 -10.83 -21.84 15.56
C ILE A 219 -9.44 -21.77 16.20
N LEU A 220 -8.38 -21.75 15.38
CA LEU A 220 -6.99 -21.77 15.84
C LEU A 220 -6.68 -20.61 16.80
N ASP A 221 -7.15 -19.39 16.50
CA ASP A 221 -7.01 -18.19 17.35
C ASP A 221 -7.36 -18.38 18.83
N ASN A 222 -8.30 -19.28 19.11
CA ASN A 222 -8.86 -19.53 20.44
C ASN A 222 -8.16 -20.67 21.18
N LEU A 223 -7.16 -21.29 20.56
CA LEU A 223 -6.35 -22.38 21.10
C LEU A 223 -5.01 -21.85 21.64
N ASP A 224 -4.36 -22.68 22.43
CA ASP A 224 -2.99 -22.50 22.94
C ASP A 224 -2.36 -23.89 22.90
N LEU A 225 -1.78 -24.26 21.74
CA LEU A 225 -1.38 -25.64 21.45
C LEU A 225 0.03 -25.74 20.84
N PRO A 226 0.93 -26.55 21.42
CA PRO A 226 2.20 -26.90 20.79
C PRO A 226 1.96 -27.86 19.60
N ILE A 227 2.70 -27.63 18.52
CA ILE A 227 2.79 -28.55 17.37
C ILE A 227 3.62 -29.81 17.73
N SER A 228 4.74 -29.62 18.44
CA SER A 228 5.45 -30.67 19.19
C SER A 228 6.00 -30.06 20.50
N LYS A 229 6.34 -30.94 21.46
CA LYS A 229 6.98 -30.58 22.73
C LYS A 229 8.51 -30.61 22.66
N ASP A 230 9.08 -31.16 21.58
CA ASP A 230 10.52 -31.19 21.37
C ASP A 230 11.04 -29.93 20.66
N MET A 231 12.20 -29.46 21.12
CA MET A 231 12.94 -28.28 20.67
C MET A 231 14.03 -28.62 19.62
N GLY A 232 14.33 -29.91 19.41
CA GLY A 232 15.26 -30.39 18.39
C GLY A 232 14.62 -30.44 17.00
N THR A 233 15.27 -29.84 15.99
CA THR A 233 14.66 -29.63 14.66
C THR A 233 14.26 -30.93 13.97
N TYR A 234 15.16 -31.93 13.92
CA TYR A 234 14.88 -33.19 13.23
C TYR A 234 13.73 -33.96 13.87
N SER A 235 13.85 -34.31 15.15
CA SER A 235 12.85 -35.09 15.90
C SER A 235 11.48 -34.42 15.93
N SER A 236 11.42 -33.11 16.24
CA SER A 236 10.17 -32.33 16.31
C SER A 236 9.43 -32.29 14.96
N VAL A 237 10.15 -32.12 13.84
CA VAL A 237 9.56 -32.11 12.49
C VAL A 237 9.15 -33.51 12.03
N MET A 238 9.98 -34.52 12.29
CA MET A 238 9.70 -35.90 11.88
C MET A 238 8.57 -36.53 12.70
N GLU A 239 8.38 -36.13 13.96
CA GLU A 239 7.18 -36.46 14.76
C GLU A 239 5.94 -35.78 14.19
N ALA A 240 5.96 -34.45 14.05
CA ALA A 240 4.81 -33.67 13.59
C ALA A 240 4.30 -34.14 12.22
N TRP A 241 5.21 -34.43 11.28
CA TRP A 241 4.88 -34.98 9.96
C TRP A 241 4.23 -36.38 10.06
N LYS A 242 4.81 -37.31 10.82
CA LYS A 242 4.27 -38.67 10.97
C LYS A 242 2.89 -38.69 11.64
N VAL A 243 2.65 -37.81 12.62
CA VAL A 243 1.34 -37.66 13.27
C VAL A 243 0.33 -37.08 12.29
N ALA A 244 0.64 -35.96 11.64
CA ALA A 244 -0.22 -35.29 10.66
C ALA A 244 -0.68 -36.24 9.53
N MET A 245 0.28 -36.98 8.93
CA MET A 245 0.02 -37.90 7.82
C MET A 245 -0.94 -39.03 8.23
N ARG A 246 -0.74 -39.64 9.40
CA ARG A 246 -1.58 -40.75 9.88
C ARG A 246 -2.98 -40.26 10.24
N THR A 247 -3.10 -39.25 11.10
CA THR A 247 -4.41 -38.79 11.59
C THR A 247 -5.32 -38.28 10.47
N LEU A 248 -4.78 -37.69 9.39
CA LEU A 248 -5.62 -37.30 8.24
C LEU A 248 -5.95 -38.47 7.31
N GLU A 249 -5.10 -39.49 7.16
CA GLU A 249 -5.48 -40.75 6.50
C GLU A 249 -6.67 -41.41 7.21
N ASP A 250 -6.65 -41.47 8.54
CA ASP A 250 -7.72 -42.05 9.36
C ASP A 250 -9.04 -41.24 9.28
N LEU A 251 -8.96 -39.90 9.34
CA LEU A 251 -10.12 -39.00 9.18
C LEU A 251 -10.74 -39.11 7.78
N ILE A 252 -9.93 -39.16 6.72
CA ILE A 252 -10.41 -39.35 5.34
C ILE A 252 -11.01 -40.75 5.14
N SER A 253 -10.47 -41.75 5.85
CA SER A 253 -11.05 -43.11 5.95
C SER A 253 -12.34 -43.16 6.79
N GLY A 254 -12.80 -42.01 7.31
CA GLY A 254 -14.08 -41.88 7.99
C GLY A 254 -14.09 -42.24 9.47
N GLN A 255 -12.92 -42.31 10.13
CA GLN A 255 -12.82 -42.46 11.57
C GLN A 255 -12.98 -41.10 12.27
N ALA A 256 -13.84 -41.01 13.28
CA ALA A 256 -13.91 -39.83 14.14
C ALA A 256 -12.77 -39.85 15.17
N LEU A 257 -11.94 -38.82 15.23
CA LEU A 257 -10.72 -38.80 16.07
C LEU A 257 -10.65 -37.57 16.99
N ALA A 258 -10.21 -37.80 18.22
CA ALA A 258 -9.92 -36.76 19.20
C ALA A 258 -8.50 -36.20 18.99
N VAL A 259 -8.38 -34.95 18.56
CA VAL A 259 -7.10 -34.33 18.19
C VAL A 259 -6.57 -33.47 19.34
N GLN A 260 -5.38 -33.83 19.82
CA GLN A 260 -4.67 -33.15 20.92
C GLN A 260 -3.32 -32.52 20.49
N SER A 261 -2.86 -32.76 19.26
CA SER A 261 -1.60 -32.20 18.72
C SER A 261 -1.88 -31.07 17.74
N GLY A 262 -1.14 -29.96 17.87
CA GLY A 262 -1.19 -28.87 16.90
C GLY A 262 -0.74 -29.27 15.49
N ALA A 263 0.03 -30.35 15.33
CA ALA A 263 0.52 -30.80 14.02
C ALA A 263 -0.60 -31.18 13.04
N VAL A 264 -1.69 -31.78 13.54
CA VAL A 264 -2.84 -32.17 12.71
C VAL A 264 -3.63 -30.93 12.25
N LEU A 265 -3.77 -29.93 13.13
CA LEU A 265 -4.43 -28.66 12.78
C LEU A 265 -3.60 -27.82 11.81
N LEU A 266 -2.27 -27.84 11.95
CA LEU A 266 -1.34 -27.29 10.97
C LEU A 266 -1.55 -27.98 9.60
N ALA A 267 -1.65 -29.31 9.59
CA ALA A 267 -1.87 -30.10 8.37
C ALA A 267 -3.19 -29.81 7.66
N VAL A 268 -4.30 -29.72 8.39
CA VAL A 268 -5.60 -29.25 7.84
C VAL A 268 -5.43 -27.89 7.15
N SER A 269 -4.74 -26.93 7.80
CA SER A 269 -4.51 -25.58 7.25
C SER A 269 -3.53 -25.52 6.07
N ALA A 270 -2.65 -26.52 5.93
CA ALA A 270 -1.65 -26.58 4.86
C ALA A 270 -2.14 -27.37 3.64
N TRP A 271 -2.84 -28.49 3.87
CA TRP A 271 -3.25 -29.42 2.81
C TRP A 271 -4.64 -29.10 2.25
N HIS A 272 -5.36 -28.15 2.87
CA HIS A 272 -6.67 -27.64 2.43
C HIS A 272 -7.76 -28.72 2.39
N LEU A 273 -7.66 -29.70 3.30
CA LEU A 273 -8.64 -30.76 3.53
C LEU A 273 -9.28 -30.49 4.90
N TYR A 274 -10.56 -30.14 4.91
CA TYR A 274 -11.26 -29.49 6.02
C TYR A 274 -12.31 -30.42 6.65
N PRO A 275 -11.95 -31.27 7.62
CA PRO A 275 -12.93 -32.13 8.29
C PRO A 275 -13.94 -31.29 9.08
N ASP A 276 -15.18 -31.78 9.16
CA ASP A 276 -16.16 -31.25 10.11
C ASP A 276 -15.64 -31.44 11.54
N MET A 277 -15.82 -30.43 12.40
CA MET A 277 -15.19 -30.38 13.73
C MET A 277 -16.23 -30.32 14.85
N VAL A 278 -15.92 -30.92 16.00
CA VAL A 278 -16.67 -30.75 17.25
C VAL A 278 -15.73 -30.13 18.28
N VAL A 279 -15.96 -28.84 18.58
CA VAL A 279 -15.17 -28.09 19.56
C VAL A 279 -15.88 -28.20 20.91
N THR A 280 -15.28 -28.85 21.91
CA THR A 280 -15.92 -29.05 23.23
C THR A 280 -15.53 -28.00 24.26
N VAL A 281 -14.85 -26.93 23.84
CA VAL A 281 -14.36 -25.86 24.71
C VAL A 281 -15.52 -25.02 25.26
N GLY A 282 -15.91 -25.27 26.50
CA GLY A 282 -16.97 -24.54 27.22
C GLY A 282 -18.38 -24.98 26.83
N LYS A 283 -18.80 -24.73 25.59
CA LYS A 283 -20.06 -25.25 25.02
C LYS A 283 -19.73 -26.04 23.77
N ALA A 284 -20.18 -27.29 23.71
CA ALA A 284 -20.02 -28.13 22.52
C ALA A 284 -20.60 -27.44 21.28
N ALA A 285 -19.74 -27.14 20.32
CA ALA A 285 -20.07 -26.48 19.07
C ALA A 285 -19.64 -27.36 17.89
N GLN A 286 -20.60 -27.83 17.12
CA GLN A 286 -20.34 -28.52 15.85
C GLN A 286 -20.11 -27.48 14.75
N VAL A 287 -18.93 -27.52 14.15
CA VAL A 287 -18.48 -26.63 13.09
C VAL A 287 -18.40 -27.44 11.80
N SER A 288 -19.44 -27.32 10.97
CA SER A 288 -19.46 -27.98 9.67
C SER A 288 -18.65 -27.16 8.65
N MET A 289 -17.63 -27.80 8.08
CA MET A 289 -16.77 -27.29 7.00
C MET A 289 -17.31 -27.70 5.62
N LYS A 290 -18.08 -28.81 5.57
CA LYS A 290 -18.74 -29.34 4.35
C LYS A 290 -17.76 -29.68 3.23
N ASP A 291 -16.61 -30.26 3.56
CA ASP A 291 -15.64 -30.72 2.57
C ASP A 291 -16.11 -32.02 1.90
N PRO A 292 -16.38 -32.05 0.58
CA PRO A 292 -16.83 -33.27 -0.11
C PRO A 292 -15.73 -34.34 -0.23
N LEU A 293 -14.49 -34.04 0.14
CA LEU A 293 -13.35 -34.98 0.11
C LEU A 293 -13.15 -35.73 1.43
N ILE A 294 -13.94 -35.41 2.47
CA ILE A 294 -13.92 -36.09 3.78
C ILE A 294 -15.34 -36.57 4.09
N PRO A 295 -15.56 -37.86 4.38
CA PRO A 295 -16.89 -38.35 4.73
C PRO A 295 -17.36 -37.74 6.08
N PRO A 296 -18.67 -37.47 6.29
CA PRO A 296 -19.15 -36.87 7.54
C PRO A 296 -18.83 -37.65 8.83
N SER A 297 -18.53 -38.96 8.74
CA SER A 297 -18.06 -39.75 9.89
C SER A 297 -16.62 -39.42 10.30
N GLY A 298 -15.80 -38.85 9.41
CA GLY A 298 -14.45 -38.35 9.64
C GLY A 298 -14.41 -37.04 10.44
N THR A 299 -15.14 -37.00 11.56
CA THR A 299 -15.28 -35.80 12.40
C THR A 299 -14.06 -35.63 13.32
N MET A 300 -13.50 -34.41 13.36
CA MET A 300 -12.41 -34.05 14.27
C MET A 300 -12.94 -33.50 15.59
N CYS A 301 -12.71 -34.21 16.69
CA CYS A 301 -13.09 -33.78 18.04
C CYS A 301 -11.94 -33.01 18.70
N LEU A 302 -12.15 -31.70 18.95
CA LEU A 302 -11.19 -30.84 19.64
C LEU A 302 -11.53 -30.76 21.13
N GLY A 303 -11.11 -31.81 21.85
CA GLY A 303 -11.21 -31.94 23.29
C GLY A 303 -9.98 -31.36 24.00
N LEU A 304 -10.13 -30.15 24.57
CA LEU A 304 -9.03 -29.42 25.20
C LEU A 304 -9.37 -29.04 26.65
N ASN A 305 -8.50 -29.44 27.58
CA ASN A 305 -8.60 -29.08 29.00
C ASN A 305 -8.23 -27.59 29.18
N LEU A 306 -9.23 -26.71 29.13
CA LEU A 306 -9.05 -25.26 29.26
C LEU A 306 -8.87 -24.78 30.72
N GLU A 307 -8.43 -25.66 31.61
CA GLU A 307 -8.39 -25.46 33.07
C GLU A 307 -7.31 -24.46 33.54
N THR A 308 -6.47 -23.93 32.64
CA THR A 308 -5.56 -22.79 32.91
C THR A 308 -6.24 -21.42 32.85
N LYS A 309 -7.58 -21.37 32.87
CA LYS A 309 -8.37 -20.13 33.07
C LYS A 309 -8.89 -19.94 34.49
N LEU A 310 -8.97 -20.98 35.33
CA LEU A 310 -9.50 -20.90 36.70
C LEU A 310 -8.75 -21.88 37.62
N SER A 311 -8.29 -21.38 38.78
CA SER A 311 -7.43 -22.10 39.77
C SER A 311 -5.96 -22.23 39.35
N SER A 312 -4.96 -22.03 40.22
CA SER A 312 -4.93 -21.35 41.54
C SER A 312 -3.49 -20.91 41.88
N HIS A 313 -3.33 -20.17 42.99
CA HIS A 313 -2.05 -19.87 43.67
C HIS A 313 -1.01 -18.95 42.97
N GLY A 314 -1.13 -17.65 43.26
CA GLY A 314 -0.01 -16.85 43.81
C GLY A 314 1.07 -16.30 42.86
N ALA A 315 1.35 -16.93 41.72
CA ALA A 315 2.36 -16.43 40.79
C ALA A 315 1.80 -15.30 39.89
N GLN A 316 2.31 -14.08 40.06
CA GLN A 316 1.94 -12.91 39.25
C GLN A 316 2.60 -12.96 37.85
N VAL A 317 2.24 -13.97 37.04
CA VAL A 317 2.71 -14.11 35.66
C VAL A 317 1.92 -13.16 34.75
N ASP A 318 2.64 -12.35 33.98
CA ASP A 318 2.12 -11.20 33.25
C ASP A 318 1.03 -11.61 32.23
N SER A 319 -0.19 -11.08 32.37
CA SER A 319 -1.32 -11.37 31.48
C SER A 319 -1.15 -10.83 30.05
N ARG A 320 -0.04 -10.12 29.82
CA ARG A 320 0.38 -9.50 28.56
C ARG A 320 1.04 -10.46 27.58
N ASN A 321 1.52 -11.63 28.04
CA ASN A 321 2.45 -12.48 27.28
C ASN A 321 1.98 -13.95 27.18
N ARG A 322 0.68 -14.18 26.95
CA ARG A 322 0.13 -15.50 26.61
C ARG A 322 0.16 -15.70 25.09
N ASN A 323 0.81 -16.76 24.64
CA ASN A 323 0.73 -17.24 23.26
C ASN A 323 -0.73 -17.50 22.87
N ARG A 324 -1.05 -17.40 21.58
CA ARG A 324 -2.37 -17.74 21.02
C ARG A 324 -2.19 -18.36 19.65
N GLY A 325 -3.05 -19.32 19.31
CA GLY A 325 -2.89 -20.11 18.09
C GLY A 325 -2.15 -21.42 18.32
N LEU A 326 -1.67 -22.00 17.21
CA LEU A 326 -0.71 -23.09 17.25
C LEU A 326 0.69 -22.50 17.35
N TYR A 327 1.55 -23.04 18.21
CA TYR A 327 2.95 -22.60 18.29
C TYR A 327 3.94 -23.76 18.08
N TRP A 328 5.09 -23.44 17.51
CA TRP A 328 6.16 -24.41 17.22
C TRP A 328 7.51 -23.78 17.53
N SER A 329 8.32 -24.40 18.39
CA SER A 329 9.60 -23.86 18.81
C SER A 329 10.73 -24.80 18.43
N LEU A 330 11.70 -24.34 17.63
CA LEU A 330 12.82 -25.12 17.10
C LEU A 330 14.16 -24.42 17.35
N SER A 331 15.26 -25.17 17.29
CA SER A 331 16.62 -24.70 17.59
C SER A 331 17.49 -24.69 16.33
N LEU A 332 17.21 -23.79 15.41
CA LEU A 332 17.71 -23.82 14.03
C LEU A 332 19.23 -23.63 13.96
N ALA A 333 19.96 -24.69 13.60
CA ALA A 333 21.43 -24.63 13.46
C ALA A 333 21.85 -23.89 12.19
N HIS A 334 21.21 -24.21 11.07
CA HIS A 334 21.61 -23.76 9.73
C HIS A 334 20.97 -22.40 9.30
N LEU A 335 20.46 -21.60 10.23
CA LEU A 335 19.87 -20.28 9.91
C LEU A 335 20.95 -19.22 9.63
N ARG A 336 22.16 -19.44 10.16
CA ARG A 336 23.32 -18.59 9.95
C ARG A 336 24.45 -19.34 9.24
N PHE A 337 25.28 -18.63 8.48
CA PHE A 337 26.51 -19.18 7.91
C PHE A 337 27.52 -19.62 9.00
N TYR A 338 27.52 -18.93 10.15
CA TYR A 338 28.35 -19.28 11.31
C TYR A 338 27.67 -18.85 12.62
N GLY A 339 27.93 -19.59 13.71
CA GLY A 339 27.47 -19.27 15.06
C GLY A 339 26.76 -20.44 15.75
N ARG A 340 26.20 -20.16 16.95
CA ARG A 340 25.39 -21.12 17.70
C ARG A 340 23.96 -21.20 17.13
N PRO A 341 23.26 -22.35 17.24
CA PRO A 341 21.87 -22.50 16.82
C PRO A 341 20.94 -21.45 17.42
N VAL A 342 20.02 -20.94 16.61
CA VAL A 342 19.10 -19.86 16.98
C VAL A 342 17.74 -20.45 17.33
N LYS A 343 17.33 -20.32 18.60
CA LYS A 343 15.97 -20.66 19.01
C LYS A 343 14.97 -19.74 18.31
N ARG A 344 13.98 -20.34 17.66
CA ARG A 344 12.87 -19.65 16.98
C ARG A 344 11.55 -20.26 17.37
N SER A 345 10.52 -19.43 17.41
CA SER A 345 9.14 -19.83 17.67
C SER A 345 8.24 -19.26 16.58
N SER A 346 7.52 -20.14 15.89
CA SER A 346 6.46 -19.84 14.93
C SER A 346 5.12 -19.79 15.66
N GLU A 347 4.22 -18.89 15.26
CA GLU A 347 2.82 -18.82 15.70
C GLU A 347 1.90 -18.86 14.46
N VAL A 348 0.93 -19.77 14.43
CA VAL A 348 -0.05 -19.91 13.33
C VAL A 348 -1.44 -19.59 13.84
N TYR A 349 -1.97 -18.43 13.41
CA TYR A 349 -3.26 -17.85 13.81
C TYR A 349 -3.77 -16.86 12.73
N SER A 350 -4.92 -16.21 12.94
CA SER A 350 -5.62 -15.44 11.90
C SER A 350 -4.86 -14.23 11.34
N ILE A 351 -3.91 -13.65 12.08
CA ILE A 351 -3.13 -12.50 11.61
C ILE A 351 -1.91 -13.03 10.87
N SER A 352 -2.11 -13.33 9.59
CA SER A 352 -1.03 -13.62 8.64
C SER A 352 0.07 -12.56 8.71
N SER A 353 1.34 -12.98 8.55
CA SER A 353 2.48 -12.08 8.41
C SER A 353 2.37 -11.15 7.19
N LYS A 354 1.54 -11.51 6.21
CA LYS A 354 1.13 -10.69 5.05
C LYS A 354 -0.37 -10.36 5.10
N VAL A 355 -0.72 -9.09 4.96
CA VAL A 355 -2.09 -8.57 4.98
C VAL A 355 -2.41 -7.73 3.74
N THR A 356 -3.69 -7.47 3.45
CA THR A 356 -4.08 -6.58 2.34
C THR A 356 -3.80 -5.11 2.66
N PHE A 357 -3.81 -4.22 1.65
CA PHE A 357 -3.58 -2.79 1.87
C PHE A 357 -4.61 -2.13 2.81
N ASP A 358 -5.89 -2.55 2.75
CA ASP A 358 -6.92 -2.10 3.69
C ASP A 358 -6.63 -2.55 5.13
N GLN A 359 -6.17 -3.79 5.31
CA GLN A 359 -5.79 -4.36 6.60
C GLN A 359 -4.55 -3.66 7.19
N PHE A 360 -3.55 -3.40 6.36
CA PHE A 360 -2.41 -2.55 6.70
C PHE A 360 -2.87 -1.15 7.15
N SER A 361 -3.83 -0.55 6.43
CA SER A 361 -4.37 0.77 6.74
C SER A 361 -5.08 0.84 8.10
N TYR A 362 -5.76 -0.23 8.56
CA TYR A 362 -6.29 -0.31 9.93
C TYR A 362 -5.19 -0.36 10.99
N ALA A 363 -4.11 -1.10 10.74
CA ALA A 363 -2.94 -1.10 11.63
C ALA A 363 -2.24 0.27 11.65
N THR A 364 -2.14 0.96 10.51
CA THR A 364 -1.60 2.32 10.42
C THR A 364 -2.46 3.33 11.18
N LEU A 365 -3.79 3.23 11.09
CA LEU A 365 -4.72 4.02 11.90
C LEU A 365 -4.52 3.78 13.41
N GLY A 366 -4.40 2.51 13.82
CA GLY A 366 -4.13 2.14 15.21
C GLY A 366 -2.77 2.64 15.73
N ALA A 367 -1.72 2.59 14.91
CA ALA A 367 -0.42 3.17 15.24
C ALA A 367 -0.52 4.70 15.40
N THR A 368 -1.23 5.37 14.48
CA THR A 368 -1.41 6.83 14.46
C THR A 368 -2.18 7.34 15.67
N LEU A 369 -3.18 6.61 16.17
CA LEU A 369 -3.85 6.95 17.44
C LEU A 369 -3.04 6.52 18.68
N GLY A 370 -2.19 5.50 18.55
CA GLY A 370 -1.32 5.00 19.61
C GLY A 370 -0.23 6.00 20.04
N ILE A 371 0.35 6.76 19.11
CA ILE A 371 1.39 7.77 19.42
C ILE A 371 0.87 8.95 20.25
N TRP A 372 -0.42 9.28 20.14
CA TRP A 372 -1.09 10.31 20.97
C TRP A 372 -1.56 9.81 22.34
N GLN A 373 -1.45 8.50 22.63
CA GLN A 373 -1.91 7.85 23.89
C GLN A 373 -3.37 8.16 24.30
N ASN A 374 -4.24 8.43 23.31
CA ASN A 374 -5.66 8.75 23.54
C ASN A 374 -6.43 7.63 24.27
N THR A 375 -7.51 7.99 24.96
CA THR A 375 -8.42 7.01 25.57
C THR A 375 -9.31 6.35 24.50
N ARG A 376 -9.81 5.13 24.74
CA ARG A 376 -10.68 4.42 23.77
C ARG A 376 -11.97 5.16 23.41
N ALA A 377 -12.50 5.97 24.32
CA ALA A 377 -13.65 6.84 24.03
C ALA A 377 -13.27 8.00 23.08
N ARG A 378 -12.02 8.47 23.14
CA ARG A 378 -11.46 9.53 22.29
C ARG A 378 -11.01 9.00 20.93
N ASP A 379 -10.54 7.74 20.87
CA ASP A 379 -10.28 7.03 19.61
C ASP A 379 -11.54 7.02 18.72
N ASP A 380 -12.71 6.64 19.25
CA ASP A 380 -13.97 6.59 18.48
C ASP A 380 -14.38 7.99 17.95
N LYS A 381 -14.23 9.05 18.77
CA LYS A 381 -14.44 10.45 18.32
C LYS A 381 -13.54 10.79 17.11
N ILE A 382 -12.25 10.45 17.17
CA ILE A 382 -11.29 10.76 16.09
C ILE A 382 -11.57 9.94 14.83
N ILE A 383 -11.97 8.67 14.97
CA ILE A 383 -12.34 7.82 13.83
C ILE A 383 -13.63 8.35 13.16
N ARG A 384 -14.61 8.87 13.91
CA ARG A 384 -15.77 9.57 13.34
C ARG A 384 -15.38 10.84 12.59
N LEU A 385 -14.49 11.67 13.15
CA LEU A 385 -13.97 12.86 12.48
C LEU A 385 -13.28 12.50 11.15
N LEU A 386 -12.38 11.50 11.15
CA LEU A 386 -11.71 11.02 9.94
C LEU A 386 -12.69 10.45 8.90
N LYS A 387 -13.76 9.76 9.35
CA LYS A 387 -14.86 9.33 8.47
C LYS A 387 -15.59 10.53 7.85
N MET A 388 -15.92 11.57 8.61
CA MET A 388 -16.56 12.79 8.07
C MET A 388 -15.65 13.51 7.06
N LEU A 389 -14.33 13.52 7.29
CA LEU A 389 -13.34 14.01 6.33
C LEU A 389 -13.21 13.13 5.08
N HIS A 390 -13.59 11.85 5.12
CA HIS A 390 -13.71 11.05 3.91
C HIS A 390 -14.93 11.46 3.05
N GLN A 391 -16.03 11.81 3.72
CA GLN A 391 -17.35 12.07 3.10
C GLN A 391 -17.60 13.52 2.68
N THR A 392 -16.71 14.45 3.00
CA THR A 392 -16.76 15.85 2.52
C THR A 392 -16.27 15.95 1.08
N ASP A 393 -16.75 16.96 0.34
CA ASP A 393 -16.50 17.08 -1.10
C ASP A 393 -15.09 17.65 -1.38
N HIS A 394 -14.25 16.89 -2.09
CA HIS A 394 -12.80 17.11 -2.15
C HIS A 394 -12.39 18.10 -3.26
N SER A 395 -12.82 19.37 -3.12
CA SER A 395 -12.31 20.47 -3.96
C SER A 395 -10.86 20.86 -3.65
N VAL A 396 -10.29 20.38 -2.53
CA VAL A 396 -8.91 20.60 -2.10
C VAL A 396 -8.17 19.26 -2.01
N ALA A 397 -6.98 19.19 -2.61
CA ALA A 397 -6.18 17.97 -2.67
C ALA A 397 -5.52 17.66 -1.31
N LEU A 398 -6.16 16.81 -0.50
CA LEU A 398 -5.56 16.24 0.71
C LEU A 398 -4.39 15.27 0.38
N PRO A 399 -3.31 15.24 1.18
CA PRO A 399 -2.22 14.27 1.01
C PRO A 399 -2.67 12.80 1.08
N TYR A 400 -1.98 11.89 0.40
CA TYR A 400 -2.37 10.47 0.37
C TYR A 400 -2.38 9.83 1.76
N TRP A 401 -1.50 10.23 2.69
CA TRP A 401 -1.49 9.65 4.05
C TRP A 401 -2.77 9.91 4.83
N ILE A 402 -3.34 11.11 4.75
CA ILE A 402 -4.62 11.42 5.41
C ILE A 402 -5.79 10.79 4.63
N ARG A 403 -5.71 10.68 3.29
CA ARG A 403 -6.69 9.90 2.49
C ARG A 403 -6.74 8.43 2.92
N ILE A 404 -5.59 7.80 3.21
CA ILE A 404 -5.50 6.44 3.77
C ILE A 404 -6.22 6.37 5.13
N LEU A 405 -5.88 7.26 6.07
CA LEU A 405 -6.50 7.26 7.42
C LEU A 405 -8.01 7.51 7.37
N CYS A 406 -8.47 8.44 6.55
CA CYS A 406 -9.90 8.74 6.36
C CYS A 406 -10.65 7.55 5.71
N SER A 407 -10.06 6.90 4.69
CA SER A 407 -10.66 5.70 4.09
C SER A 407 -10.66 4.51 5.05
N ALA A 408 -9.59 4.32 5.82
CA ALA A 408 -9.51 3.30 6.86
C ALA A 408 -10.58 3.52 7.93
N ALA A 409 -10.73 4.74 8.44
CA ALA A 409 -11.75 5.11 9.42
C ALA A 409 -13.18 4.91 8.90
N TYR A 410 -13.46 5.33 7.67
CA TYR A 410 -14.75 5.10 7.00
C TYR A 410 -15.06 3.60 6.88
N LYS A 411 -14.12 2.80 6.36
CA LYS A 411 -14.30 1.36 6.19
C LYS A 411 -14.46 0.66 7.55
N TYR A 412 -13.59 0.96 8.52
CA TYR A 412 -13.55 0.36 9.86
C TYR A 412 -14.89 0.48 10.59
N LEU A 413 -15.49 1.69 10.59
CA LEU A 413 -16.82 1.92 11.19
C LEU A 413 -17.98 1.26 10.43
N GLY A 414 -17.74 0.75 9.21
CA GLY A 414 -18.71 -0.04 8.44
C GLY A 414 -18.61 -1.55 8.67
N LEU A 415 -17.50 -2.04 9.23
CA LEU A 415 -17.26 -3.48 9.41
C LEU A 415 -18.17 -4.09 10.49
N LYS A 416 -18.52 -5.37 10.32
CA LYS A 416 -19.34 -6.15 11.25
C LYS A 416 -18.81 -7.58 11.34
N GLY A 417 -19.06 -8.23 12.48
CA GLY A 417 -18.68 -9.63 12.69
C GLY A 417 -17.17 -9.88 12.55
N GLN A 418 -16.80 -10.90 11.76
CA GLN A 418 -15.41 -11.38 11.64
C GLN A 418 -14.44 -10.32 11.10
N ASP A 419 -14.87 -9.50 10.13
CA ASP A 419 -13.96 -8.54 9.49
C ASP A 419 -13.65 -7.37 10.42
N TYR A 420 -14.60 -6.99 11.28
CA TYR A 420 -14.36 -6.05 12.39
C TYR A 420 -13.35 -6.61 13.39
N GLU A 421 -13.49 -7.89 13.81
CA GLU A 421 -12.56 -8.52 14.76
C GLU A 421 -11.11 -8.57 14.20
N ILE A 422 -10.94 -8.90 12.91
CA ILE A 422 -9.63 -8.89 12.25
C ILE A 422 -9.07 -7.46 12.19
N ALA A 423 -9.87 -6.48 11.78
CA ALA A 423 -9.46 -5.08 11.70
C ALA A 423 -9.11 -4.48 13.08
N TYR A 424 -9.87 -4.81 14.12
CA TYR A 424 -9.62 -4.39 15.50
C TYR A 424 -8.31 -4.98 16.06
N ARG A 425 -8.01 -6.25 15.76
CA ARG A 425 -6.72 -6.85 16.14
C ARG A 425 -5.53 -6.21 15.43
N LEU A 426 -5.69 -5.84 14.16
CA LEU A 426 -4.67 -5.12 13.38
C LEU A 426 -4.45 -3.70 13.90
N PHE A 427 -5.54 -2.99 14.22
CA PHE A 427 -5.53 -1.70 14.89
C PHE A 427 -4.77 -1.80 16.23
N GLU A 428 -5.10 -2.77 17.09
CA GLU A 428 -4.39 -3.01 18.36
C GLU A 428 -2.95 -3.50 18.17
N MET A 429 -2.59 -4.14 17.05
CA MET A 429 -1.20 -4.45 16.69
C MET A 429 -0.41 -3.17 16.39
N GLY A 430 -0.92 -2.31 15.50
CA GLY A 430 -0.30 -1.01 15.21
C GLY A 430 -0.21 -0.12 16.44
N ARG A 431 -1.27 -0.07 17.26
CA ARG A 431 -1.32 0.64 18.53
C ARG A 431 -0.30 0.15 19.57
N ARG A 432 0.17 -1.10 19.47
CA ARG A 432 1.30 -1.61 20.27
C ARG A 432 2.67 -1.35 19.65
N ARG A 433 2.75 -1.15 18.32
CA ARG A 433 4.00 -0.95 17.57
C ARG A 433 4.37 0.50 17.25
N TRP A 434 3.52 1.49 17.58
CA TRP A 434 3.72 2.91 17.19
C TRP A 434 5.13 3.47 17.48
N LYS A 435 5.76 3.08 18.60
CA LYS A 435 7.13 3.51 18.94
C LYS A 435 8.15 3.15 17.87
N LYS A 436 8.03 1.93 17.30
CA LYS A 436 8.89 1.44 16.23
C LYS A 436 8.50 2.02 14.87
N PHE A 437 7.21 2.15 14.59
CA PHE A 437 6.71 2.68 13.31
C PHE A 437 6.97 4.19 13.12
N PHE A 438 7.03 4.97 14.20
CA PHE A 438 7.35 6.40 14.15
C PHE A 438 8.77 6.73 14.65
N GLY A 439 9.49 5.79 15.28
CA GLY A 439 10.87 6.02 15.73
C GLY A 439 11.00 6.87 16.99
N VAL A 440 9.93 7.05 17.77
CA VAL A 440 9.90 7.96 18.93
C VAL A 440 9.74 7.22 20.25
N LYS A 441 10.59 7.58 21.23
CA LYS A 441 10.62 6.98 22.58
C LYS A 441 9.43 7.41 23.46
N LYS A 442 9.05 8.70 23.38
CA LYS A 442 7.95 9.36 24.12
C LYS A 442 6.71 9.54 23.22
N PRO A 443 5.48 9.62 23.76
CA PRO A 443 4.30 9.96 22.97
C PRO A 443 4.34 11.40 22.47
N LEU A 444 3.46 11.72 21.53
CA LEU A 444 3.08 13.10 21.22
C LEU A 444 1.87 13.49 22.09
N GLU A 445 1.72 14.77 22.36
CA GLU A 445 0.46 15.30 22.89
C GLU A 445 -0.66 15.15 21.84
N ASP A 446 -1.88 14.90 22.28
CA ASP A 446 -3.03 14.78 21.38
C ASP A 446 -3.44 16.18 20.85
N PRO A 447 -3.46 16.43 19.53
CA PRO A 447 -3.75 17.74 18.95
C PRO A 447 -5.10 18.32 19.34
N PHE A 448 -6.06 17.48 19.75
CA PHE A 448 -7.40 17.90 20.14
C PHE A 448 -7.53 18.24 21.63
N ILE A 449 -6.45 18.19 22.44
CA ILE A 449 -6.52 18.58 23.87
C ILE A 449 -6.63 20.11 24.01
N ASN A 450 -5.85 20.86 23.24
CA ASN A 450 -5.73 22.31 23.32
C ASN A 450 -5.88 22.96 21.94
N LEU A 451 -7.12 23.02 21.41
CA LEU A 451 -7.45 23.73 20.17
C LEU A 451 -7.47 25.27 20.33
N GLU A 452 -6.44 25.81 20.98
CA GLU A 452 -6.33 27.21 21.41
C GLU A 452 -5.95 28.20 20.29
N SER A 453 -5.79 27.74 19.05
CA SER A 453 -5.30 28.59 17.97
C SER A 453 -6.38 29.55 17.47
N LEU A 454 -6.29 30.81 17.92
CA LEU A 454 -7.11 31.92 17.44
C LEU A 454 -7.16 32.01 15.91
N SER A 455 -6.06 31.68 15.21
CA SER A 455 -6.03 31.66 13.75
C SER A 455 -6.96 30.63 13.10
N PHE A 456 -7.25 29.51 13.78
CA PHE A 456 -8.26 28.56 13.33
C PHE A 456 -9.67 29.14 13.50
N PHE A 457 -9.97 29.73 14.66
CA PHE A 457 -11.25 30.41 14.91
C PHE A 457 -11.50 31.56 13.91
N ASP A 458 -10.52 32.44 13.68
CA ASP A 458 -10.65 33.58 12.75
C ASP A 458 -10.80 33.13 11.29
N ASP A 459 -10.05 32.09 10.85
CA ASP A 459 -10.16 31.50 9.50
C ASP A 459 -11.47 30.71 9.31
N CYS A 460 -12.17 30.33 10.39
CA CYS A 460 -13.54 29.81 10.33
C CYS A 460 -14.57 30.95 10.25
N VAL A 461 -14.58 31.88 11.21
CA VAL A 461 -15.59 32.98 11.28
C VAL A 461 -15.58 33.84 10.01
N SER A 462 -14.41 34.08 9.42
CA SER A 462 -14.27 34.87 8.19
C SER A 462 -14.82 34.18 6.94
N ARG A 463 -14.86 32.84 6.89
CA ARG A 463 -15.34 32.05 5.73
C ARG A 463 -16.82 31.70 5.78
N ILE A 464 -17.46 31.76 6.95
CA ILE A 464 -18.91 31.49 7.06
C ILE A 464 -19.68 32.69 6.48
N GLU A 465 -20.06 32.61 5.20
CA GLU A 465 -20.78 33.68 4.49
C GLU A 465 -22.18 33.93 5.05
N ASN A 466 -22.93 32.88 5.38
CA ASN A 466 -24.28 32.99 5.92
C ASN A 466 -24.28 33.53 7.36
N VAL A 467 -25.04 34.61 7.58
CA VAL A 467 -25.17 35.27 8.88
C VAL A 467 -25.75 34.34 9.96
N GLU A 468 -26.73 33.50 9.64
CA GLU A 468 -27.34 32.59 10.64
C GLU A 468 -26.40 31.46 11.06
N ASP A 469 -25.62 30.93 10.11
CA ASP A 469 -24.56 29.97 10.37
C ASP A 469 -23.46 30.58 11.26
N ARG A 470 -23.04 31.82 10.96
CA ARG A 470 -22.03 32.54 11.74
C ARG A 470 -22.51 32.82 13.17
N ILE A 471 -23.79 33.21 13.35
CA ILE A 471 -24.41 33.35 14.68
C ILE A 471 -24.42 32.01 15.42
N SER A 472 -24.72 30.91 14.72
CA SER A 472 -24.81 29.58 15.31
C SER A 472 -23.44 29.05 15.76
N PHE A 473 -22.39 29.28 14.97
CA PHE A 473 -21.00 29.02 15.38
C PHE A 473 -20.58 29.88 16.59
N LEU A 474 -20.90 31.19 16.60
CA LEU A 474 -20.59 32.05 17.74
C LEU A 474 -21.36 31.68 19.02
N ARG A 475 -22.57 31.09 18.90
CA ARG A 475 -23.31 30.51 20.04
C ARG A 475 -22.68 29.21 20.57
N LEU A 476 -22.21 28.34 19.68
CA LEU A 476 -21.45 27.13 20.06
C LEU A 476 -20.19 27.51 20.86
N VAL A 477 -19.43 28.47 20.34
CA VAL A 477 -18.24 29.01 21.00
C VAL A 477 -18.59 29.67 22.35
N ALA A 478 -19.67 30.44 22.42
CA ALA A 478 -20.14 31.02 23.68
C ALA A 478 -20.60 29.96 24.71
N SER A 479 -21.09 28.78 24.28
CA SER A 479 -21.43 27.71 25.24
C SER A 479 -20.19 27.13 25.92
N GLN A 480 -19.07 27.00 25.21
CA GLN A 480 -17.81 26.49 25.78
C GLN A 480 -17.09 27.48 26.70
N LEU A 481 -17.39 28.78 26.61
CA LEU A 481 -16.90 29.79 27.57
C LEU A 481 -17.56 29.68 28.96
N GLY A 482 -18.61 28.86 29.08
CA GLY A 482 -19.29 28.56 30.34
C GLY A 482 -20.26 29.64 30.80
N ARG A 483 -21.20 29.25 31.67
CA ARG A 483 -22.06 30.19 32.39
C ARG A 483 -21.33 30.70 33.63
N GLY A 484 -20.45 31.69 33.44
CA GLY A 484 -20.11 32.59 34.53
C GLY A 484 -21.39 33.26 35.04
N SER A 485 -21.66 33.16 36.35
CA SER A 485 -22.81 33.84 36.95
C SER A 485 -22.75 35.34 36.65
N ASP A 486 -23.92 35.92 36.38
CA ASP A 486 -24.16 37.36 36.16
C ASP A 486 -23.50 37.99 34.90
N CYS A 487 -22.80 37.20 34.07
CA CYS A 487 -22.19 37.67 32.83
C CYS A 487 -23.19 37.65 31.63
N ASP A 488 -23.75 38.82 31.29
CA ASP A 488 -24.54 39.01 30.05
C ASP A 488 -23.66 38.89 28.79
N LEU A 489 -23.54 37.67 28.23
CA LEU A 489 -22.93 37.46 26.90
C LEU A 489 -23.92 37.74 25.75
N VAL A 490 -23.50 38.58 24.82
CA VAL A 490 -24.24 38.95 23.60
C VAL A 490 -23.42 38.73 22.33
N VAL A 491 -24.11 38.34 21.24
CA VAL A 491 -23.53 38.19 19.90
C VAL A 491 -23.99 39.37 19.05
N VAL A 492 -23.03 40.14 18.52
CA VAL A 492 -23.28 41.33 17.69
C VAL A 492 -22.82 41.04 16.25
N TYR A 493 -23.69 41.30 15.27
CA TYR A 493 -23.42 41.01 13.86
C TYR A 493 -24.16 41.97 12.91
N TYR A 494 -23.60 42.14 11.71
CA TYR A 494 -24.09 43.06 10.69
C TYR A 494 -25.17 42.43 9.79
N VAL A 495 -26.19 43.21 9.41
CA VAL A 495 -27.24 42.79 8.45
C VAL A 495 -27.50 43.88 7.41
N GLY A 496 -26.52 44.10 6.54
CA GLY A 496 -26.70 44.77 5.25
C GLY A 496 -27.00 46.27 5.27
N LYS A 497 -27.20 46.79 4.05
CA LYS A 497 -27.67 48.16 3.80
C LYS A 497 -29.17 48.12 3.53
N VAL A 498 -29.90 49.04 4.14
CA VAL A 498 -31.29 49.34 3.81
C VAL A 498 -31.32 50.78 3.33
N HIS A 499 -31.72 50.98 2.07
CA HIS A 499 -31.82 52.31 1.51
C HIS A 499 -32.95 53.08 2.19
N ASP A 500 -32.62 54.20 2.85
CA ASP A 500 -33.63 55.06 3.47
C ASP A 500 -34.08 56.14 2.49
N TYR A 501 -35.23 55.91 1.87
CA TYR A 501 -35.90 56.83 0.96
C TYR A 501 -36.22 58.20 1.59
N ALA A 502 -36.27 58.33 2.93
CA ALA A 502 -36.53 59.61 3.60
C ALA A 502 -35.27 60.50 3.73
N THR A 503 -34.07 59.93 3.67
CA THR A 503 -32.80 60.69 3.67
C THR A 503 -31.94 60.47 2.42
N ASN A 504 -32.39 59.62 1.49
CA ASN A 504 -31.71 59.23 0.25
C ASN A 504 -30.28 58.69 0.50
N HIS A 505 -30.12 57.92 1.58
CA HIS A 505 -28.83 57.36 2.03
C HIS A 505 -29.00 55.90 2.47
N ASP A 506 -27.97 55.08 2.25
CA ASP A 506 -27.93 53.69 2.71
C ASP A 506 -27.72 53.60 4.23
N ARG A 507 -28.79 53.35 4.99
CA ARG A 507 -28.68 53.07 6.44
C ARG A 507 -28.24 51.63 6.67
N ARG A 508 -27.20 51.43 7.48
CA ARG A 508 -26.68 50.10 7.81
C ARG A 508 -27.44 49.53 9.02
N ARG A 509 -28.06 48.35 8.89
CA ARG A 509 -28.72 47.66 10.02
C ARG A 509 -27.75 46.72 10.73
N VAL A 510 -27.79 46.72 12.05
CA VAL A 510 -27.05 45.78 12.90
C VAL A 510 -28.03 45.14 13.88
N CYS A 511 -27.81 43.86 14.12
CA CYS A 511 -28.69 43.03 14.91
C CYS A 511 -27.88 42.38 16.04
N ILE A 512 -28.53 42.17 17.18
CA ILE A 512 -27.92 41.62 18.38
C ILE A 512 -28.72 40.38 18.77
N GLY A 513 -28.04 39.31 19.17
CA GLY A 513 -28.66 38.09 19.67
C GLY A 513 -28.11 37.69 21.03
N THR A 514 -28.90 37.00 21.85
CA THR A 514 -28.36 36.37 23.06
C THR A 514 -27.42 35.24 22.69
N ALA A 515 -26.25 35.20 23.34
CA ALA A 515 -25.28 34.12 23.18
C ALA A 515 -25.82 32.80 23.77
N PHE A 516 -26.53 32.88 24.90
CA PHE A 516 -27.27 31.77 25.51
C PHE A 516 -28.79 31.91 25.25
N PRO A 517 -29.56 30.82 25.21
CA PRO A 517 -31.02 30.92 25.20
C PRO A 517 -31.55 31.36 26.58
N ARG A 518 -32.64 32.14 26.60
CA ARG A 518 -33.31 32.63 27.82
C ARG A 518 -34.74 32.11 27.86
N LEU A 519 -35.37 32.16 29.05
CA LEU A 519 -36.82 31.95 29.16
C LEU A 519 -37.57 33.03 28.35
N PRO A 520 -38.71 32.69 27.73
CA PRO A 520 -39.59 33.69 27.14
C PRO A 520 -40.13 34.59 28.25
N VAL A 521 -39.94 35.91 28.11
CA VAL A 521 -40.57 36.88 29.02
C VAL A 521 -41.98 37.10 28.49
N THR A 522 -42.94 36.38 29.06
CA THR A 522 -44.36 36.64 28.82
C THR A 522 -44.72 38.00 29.40
N PRO A 523 -45.40 38.90 28.66
CA PRO A 523 -45.95 40.11 29.26
C PRO A 523 -46.97 39.72 30.34
N VAL A 524 -47.06 40.52 31.39
CA VAL A 524 -47.67 40.18 32.71
C VAL A 524 -49.22 40.02 32.65
N THR A 525 -49.80 39.90 31.46
CA THR A 525 -51.25 39.94 31.19
C THR A 525 -51.85 38.60 30.71
N SER A 526 -51.30 37.44 31.09
CA SER A 526 -52.01 36.16 30.93
C SER A 526 -51.80 35.16 32.08
N LYS A 527 -52.80 34.99 32.95
CA LYS A 527 -52.83 33.95 34.00
C LYS A 527 -53.16 32.55 33.45
N ARG A 528 -52.29 31.99 32.61
CA ARG A 528 -52.28 30.54 32.29
C ARG A 528 -50.83 30.06 32.12
N LYS A 529 -50.34 29.25 33.07
CA LYS A 529 -49.16 28.40 32.82
C LYS A 529 -49.46 27.51 31.62
N ARG A 530 -48.57 27.51 30.63
CA ARG A 530 -48.42 26.37 29.72
C ARG A 530 -47.36 25.43 30.32
N PRO A 531 -47.46 24.10 30.12
CA PRO A 531 -46.26 23.28 30.09
C PRO A 531 -45.42 23.67 28.87
N ASP A 532 -44.10 23.45 28.96
CA ASP A 532 -43.11 23.69 27.91
C ASP A 532 -42.99 25.15 27.41
N ASP A 533 -42.49 26.04 28.29
CA ASP A 533 -41.84 27.30 27.89
C ASP A 533 -40.37 27.02 27.51
N ASP A 534 -40.13 26.65 26.25
CA ASP A 534 -38.77 26.36 25.75
C ASP A 534 -37.80 27.54 25.86
N LEU A 535 -36.55 27.23 26.23
CA LEU A 535 -35.45 28.20 26.27
C LEU A 535 -35.09 28.63 24.84
N THR A 536 -35.29 29.91 24.51
CA THR A 536 -35.11 30.44 23.16
C THR A 536 -34.09 31.59 23.12
N HIS A 537 -33.34 31.70 22.02
CA HIS A 537 -32.45 32.85 21.82
C HIS A 537 -33.26 34.07 21.37
N LYS A 538 -33.15 35.18 22.12
CA LYS A 538 -33.77 36.44 21.70
C LYS A 538 -32.91 37.09 20.61
N ARG A 539 -33.57 37.72 19.64
CA ARG A 539 -32.98 38.46 18.52
C ARG A 539 -33.57 39.87 18.50
N TRP A 540 -32.71 40.87 18.57
CA TRP A 540 -33.08 42.28 18.53
C TRP A 540 -32.52 42.94 17.27
N VAL A 541 -33.40 43.58 16.51
CA VAL A 541 -33.02 44.56 15.48
C VAL A 541 -33.07 45.92 16.15
N GLN A 542 -32.02 46.74 16.05
CA GLN A 542 -32.08 48.10 16.59
C GLN A 542 -33.04 48.96 15.75
N PRO A 543 -34.06 49.61 16.33
CA PRO A 543 -34.84 50.65 15.64
C PRO A 543 -34.01 51.92 15.48
N ASP A 544 -34.33 52.72 14.47
CA ASP A 544 -33.71 54.03 14.24
C ASP A 544 -33.80 54.94 15.48
N LEU A 545 -32.70 55.62 15.81
CA LEU A 545 -32.67 56.68 16.83
C LEU A 545 -33.33 57.96 16.26
N PRO A 546 -34.41 58.49 16.89
CA PRO A 546 -34.97 59.77 16.48
C PRO A 546 -33.99 60.92 16.75
N GLN A 547 -33.96 61.91 15.87
CA GLN A 547 -33.24 63.16 16.14
C GLN A 547 -34.01 63.97 17.19
N LEU A 548 -33.38 64.23 18.33
CA LEU A 548 -33.96 64.98 19.44
C LEU A 548 -34.03 66.49 19.14
N HIS A 549 -35.13 66.94 18.54
CA HIS A 549 -35.69 68.25 18.88
C HIS A 549 -36.78 68.08 19.94
N GLY A 550 -36.90 69.07 20.82
CA GLY A 550 -37.34 68.84 22.19
C GLY A 550 -38.84 68.67 22.36
N GLU A 551 -39.24 67.51 22.89
CA GLU A 551 -40.16 67.41 24.03
C GLU A 551 -39.96 66.05 24.74
N LYS A 552 -40.36 65.93 26.01
CA LYS A 552 -40.19 64.70 26.81
C LYS A 552 -41.51 63.93 26.94
N PRO A 553 -41.63 62.71 26.40
CA PRO A 553 -42.68 61.78 26.80
C PRO A 553 -42.35 61.25 28.21
N HIS A 554 -43.20 61.51 29.20
CA HIS A 554 -43.10 60.85 30.51
C HIS A 554 -43.71 59.44 30.43
N VAL A 555 -42.85 58.42 30.48
CA VAL A 555 -43.25 57.05 30.85
C VAL A 555 -42.29 56.56 31.94
N ALA A 556 -42.83 56.24 33.11
CA ALA A 556 -42.03 55.73 34.24
C ALA A 556 -41.78 54.21 34.09
N PRO A 557 -40.64 53.68 34.58
CA PRO A 557 -40.26 52.29 34.33
C PRO A 557 -40.92 51.30 35.29
N SER A 558 -41.19 50.09 34.81
CA SER A 558 -41.47 48.92 35.65
C SER A 558 -40.73 47.68 35.12
N SER A 559 -39.85 47.12 35.97
CA SER A 559 -39.15 45.81 35.86
C SER A 559 -38.33 45.50 34.59
N GLU A 560 -37.01 45.36 34.83
CA GLU A 560 -36.09 44.37 34.22
C GLU A 560 -35.64 44.50 32.74
N GLU A 561 -34.43 45.05 32.62
CA GLU A 561 -33.36 44.73 31.65
C GLU A 561 -33.73 44.17 30.26
N THR A 562 -33.65 45.04 29.23
CA THR A 562 -33.26 44.66 27.85
C THR A 562 -32.59 45.86 27.16
N LEU A 563 -31.46 45.63 26.47
CA LEU A 563 -30.52 46.66 26.01
C LEU A 563 -29.93 46.36 24.62
N ALA A 564 -29.63 47.40 23.83
CA ALA A 564 -29.07 47.27 22.48
C ALA A 564 -28.42 48.57 21.96
N LEU A 565 -27.27 48.49 21.25
CA LEU A 565 -26.74 49.45 20.25
C LEU A 565 -25.33 49.11 19.69
N VAL A 566 -25.30 48.46 18.51
CA VAL A 566 -24.42 48.66 17.31
C VAL A 566 -22.88 48.83 17.59
N VAL A 567 -21.91 49.52 16.94
CA VAL A 567 -21.62 50.46 15.81
C VAL A 567 -20.14 50.22 15.40
N GLN A 568 -19.62 50.20 14.15
CA GLN A 568 -20.08 50.32 12.75
C GLN A 568 -19.04 49.62 11.80
N ASP A 569 -19.10 49.85 10.47
CA ASP A 569 -17.94 49.80 9.54
C ASP A 569 -17.83 51.13 8.75
N HIS A 570 -16.60 51.66 8.66
CA HIS A 570 -16.12 52.87 7.95
C HIS A 570 -17.11 54.05 7.74
N THR A 571 -17.35 54.89 8.77
CA THR A 571 -16.77 56.24 8.98
C THR A 571 -17.44 56.95 10.18
N TRP A 572 -16.72 57.22 11.28
CA TRP A 572 -17.23 58.00 12.43
C TRP A 572 -16.21 59.01 12.98
N LYS A 573 -16.72 60.11 13.55
CA LYS A 573 -16.03 60.94 14.55
C LYS A 573 -16.49 60.51 15.95
N HIS A 574 -15.67 60.75 16.97
CA HIS A 574 -15.89 60.27 18.35
C HIS A 574 -17.33 60.46 18.87
N GLY A 575 -18.01 59.34 19.16
CA GLY A 575 -19.34 59.31 19.78
C GLY A 575 -19.29 58.64 21.15
N LYS A 576 -20.11 59.10 22.10
CA LYS A 576 -20.06 58.75 23.54
C LYS A 576 -20.39 57.28 23.90
N GLY A 577 -20.47 56.37 22.93
CA GLY A 577 -20.89 54.97 23.12
C GLY A 577 -19.91 53.90 22.66
N PHE A 578 -18.78 54.26 22.04
CA PHE A 578 -17.86 53.30 21.41
C PHE A 578 -16.42 53.72 21.61
N ASP A 579 -15.58 52.77 22.03
CA ASP A 579 -14.13 52.97 22.15
C ASP A 579 -13.41 52.20 21.03
N LEU A 580 -12.42 52.83 20.40
CA LEU A 580 -11.84 52.41 19.12
C LEU A 580 -10.33 52.66 19.13
N SER A 581 -9.55 51.64 18.77
CA SER A 581 -8.10 51.78 18.59
C SER A 581 -7.62 51.21 17.26
N TRP A 582 -6.41 51.60 16.89
CA TRP A 582 -5.69 51.04 15.76
C TRP A 582 -4.87 49.85 16.22
N SER A 583 -5.02 48.72 15.52
CA SER A 583 -4.14 47.56 15.70
C SER A 583 -2.95 47.64 14.74
N TRP A 584 -1.85 46.97 15.11
CA TRP A 584 -0.58 46.88 14.38
C TRP A 584 -0.70 46.28 12.95
N GLU A 585 -1.87 45.73 12.59
CA GLU A 585 -2.23 45.30 11.23
C GLU A 585 -2.93 46.41 10.39
N ASN A 586 -2.89 47.68 10.82
CA ASN A 586 -3.62 48.81 10.21
C ASN A 586 -5.16 48.63 10.13
N LYS A 587 -5.73 47.75 10.96
CA LYS A 587 -7.19 47.57 11.10
C LYS A 587 -7.67 48.32 12.34
N MET A 588 -8.72 49.13 12.19
CA MET A 588 -9.51 49.64 13.32
C MET A 588 -10.13 48.45 14.07
N LYS A 589 -9.99 48.42 15.40
CA LYS A 589 -10.67 47.45 16.28
C LYS A 589 -11.52 48.18 17.31
N LEU A 590 -12.76 47.71 17.47
CA LEU A 590 -13.70 48.16 18.48
C LEU A 590 -13.28 47.57 19.83
N LEU A 591 -12.85 48.42 20.77
CA LEU A 591 -12.35 48.02 22.09
C LEU A 591 -13.46 47.90 23.14
N SER A 592 -14.54 48.67 23.02
CA SER A 592 -15.72 48.50 23.87
C SER A 592 -16.98 49.10 23.25
N VAL A 593 -18.13 48.62 23.73
CA VAL A 593 -19.48 49.07 23.37
C VAL A 593 -20.21 49.47 24.65
N THR A 594 -20.68 50.72 24.75
CA THR A 594 -21.44 51.20 25.91
C THR A 594 -22.90 51.40 25.52
N PHE A 595 -23.77 50.56 26.07
CA PHE A 595 -25.20 50.55 25.74
C PHE A 595 -26.01 51.63 26.51
N PRO A 596 -27.29 51.87 26.16
CA PRO A 596 -28.09 52.96 26.74
C PRO A 596 -28.32 52.95 28.27
N ASN A 597 -27.96 51.88 29.00
CA ASN A 597 -27.91 51.89 30.47
C ASN A 597 -26.61 52.48 31.03
N GLY A 598 -25.64 52.82 30.19
CA GLY A 598 -24.31 53.27 30.59
C GLY A 598 -23.34 52.15 30.97
N ALA A 599 -23.70 50.87 30.80
CA ALA A 599 -22.77 49.76 31.08
C ALA A 599 -21.85 49.51 29.87
N PRO A 600 -20.52 49.54 30.05
CA PRO A 600 -19.58 49.14 29.01
C PRO A 600 -19.50 47.62 28.86
N TYR A 601 -19.38 47.16 27.63
CA TYR A 601 -19.16 45.77 27.24
C TYR A 601 -17.82 45.67 26.50
N VAL A 602 -17.04 44.63 26.81
CA VAL A 602 -15.71 44.37 26.24
C VAL A 602 -15.80 43.18 25.26
N PRO A 603 -15.12 43.24 24.09
CA PRO A 603 -15.05 42.12 23.16
C PRO A 603 -14.29 40.94 23.79
N VAL A 604 -14.93 39.79 23.78
CA VAL A 604 -14.36 38.51 24.25
C VAL A 604 -13.66 37.79 23.10
N LEU A 605 -14.34 37.72 21.95
CA LEU A 605 -13.84 37.20 20.68
C LEU A 605 -14.50 38.00 19.55
N GLY A 606 -13.76 38.43 18.52
CA GLY A 606 -14.34 39.30 17.50
C GLY A 606 -13.50 39.48 16.24
N THR A 607 -14.21 39.57 15.11
CA THR A 607 -13.69 39.82 13.76
C THR A 607 -14.23 41.16 13.23
N SER A 608 -13.77 41.61 12.06
CA SER A 608 -14.26 42.83 11.40
C SER A 608 -15.75 42.83 11.02
N PHE A 609 -16.44 41.69 11.14
CA PHE A 609 -17.85 41.54 10.74
C PHE A 609 -18.78 40.99 11.83
N GLY A 610 -18.28 40.81 13.07
CA GLY A 610 -19.08 40.36 14.21
C GLY A 610 -18.25 39.73 15.34
N GLY A 611 -18.85 39.62 16.53
CA GLY A 611 -18.17 39.10 17.72
C GLY A 611 -19.08 38.82 18.92
N ILE A 612 -18.48 38.25 19.96
CA ILE A 612 -19.05 37.96 21.28
C ILE A 612 -18.52 39.01 22.26
N PHE A 613 -19.43 39.63 23.02
CA PHE A 613 -19.12 40.70 23.98
C PHE A 613 -19.69 40.36 25.35
N CYS A 614 -19.00 40.80 26.42
CA CYS A 614 -19.41 40.61 27.81
C CYS A 614 -19.62 41.96 28.51
N LYS A 615 -20.69 42.07 29.30
CA LYS A 615 -20.96 43.17 30.26
C LYS A 615 -19.79 43.29 31.24
N THR A 616 -19.42 44.52 31.59
CA THR A 616 -18.41 44.80 32.63
C THR A 616 -18.96 45.79 33.66
N ASP A 617 -18.82 45.46 34.94
CA ASP A 617 -19.41 46.26 36.02
C ASP A 617 -18.53 47.45 36.39
N ALA A 618 -19.12 48.65 36.35
CA ALA A 618 -18.41 49.93 36.43
C ALA A 618 -17.71 50.22 37.77
N LYS A 619 -17.83 49.34 38.78
CA LYS A 619 -17.14 49.44 40.07
C LYS A 619 -15.92 48.52 40.18
N GLU A 620 -15.85 47.42 39.43
CA GLU A 620 -14.72 46.50 39.46
C GLU A 620 -13.84 46.63 38.22
N ARG A 621 -12.88 47.57 38.30
CA ARG A 621 -11.67 47.51 37.45
C ARG A 621 -10.83 46.24 37.68
N HIS A 622 -11.20 45.43 38.68
CA HIS A 622 -10.69 44.10 38.96
C HIS A 622 -11.70 42.99 38.64
N ILE A 623 -12.38 43.04 37.49
CA ILE A 623 -12.66 41.80 36.74
C ILE A 623 -11.28 41.19 36.45
N GLY A 624 -10.84 40.30 37.35
CA GLY A 624 -9.43 39.95 37.59
C GLY A 624 -8.72 39.45 36.35
N ALA A 625 -8.12 40.38 35.61
CA ALA A 625 -7.62 40.24 34.25
C ALA A 625 -8.21 39.05 33.48
N PHE A 626 -9.45 39.20 32.98
CA PHE A 626 -9.94 38.49 31.79
C PHE A 626 -9.16 38.97 30.53
N SER A 627 -7.83 38.86 30.62
CA SER A 627 -6.91 39.06 29.51
C SER A 627 -7.29 38.12 28.39
N TYR A 628 -7.03 38.57 27.16
CA TYR A 628 -7.08 37.74 25.96
C TYR A 628 -6.27 36.42 26.14
N THR A 629 -5.19 36.46 26.95
CA THR A 629 -4.37 35.28 27.30
C THR A 629 -4.96 34.39 28.41
N GLY A 630 -5.89 34.90 29.22
CA GLY A 630 -6.64 34.11 30.21
C GLY A 630 -7.81 33.38 29.54
N LEU A 631 -8.61 34.11 28.77
CA LEU A 631 -9.71 33.56 27.94
C LEU A 631 -9.23 32.48 26.97
N ARG A 632 -8.04 32.63 26.40
CA ARG A 632 -7.37 31.62 25.57
C ARG A 632 -7.19 30.26 26.25
N LYS A 633 -7.05 30.18 27.58
CA LYS A 633 -6.96 28.91 28.33
C LYS A 633 -8.33 28.27 28.63
N SER A 634 -9.40 29.07 28.54
CA SER A 634 -10.78 28.64 28.79
C SER A 634 -11.47 28.17 27.51
N LEU A 635 -11.14 28.71 26.34
CA LEU A 635 -11.72 28.28 25.07
C LEU A 635 -11.22 26.88 24.68
N ARG A 636 -12.09 25.89 24.80
CA ARG A 636 -11.83 24.51 24.38
C ARG A 636 -12.93 24.05 23.43
N LEU A 637 -12.57 23.91 22.16
CA LEU A 637 -13.40 23.16 21.20
C LEU A 637 -13.17 21.67 21.45
N GLU A 638 -14.23 20.87 21.51
CA GLU A 638 -14.13 19.41 21.52
C GLU A 638 -14.15 18.84 20.09
N LEU A 639 -13.86 17.53 19.96
CA LEU A 639 -13.96 16.80 18.70
C LEU A 639 -15.38 16.85 18.11
N GLU A 640 -16.41 16.82 18.95
CA GLU A 640 -17.81 17.00 18.58
C GLU A 640 -18.09 18.39 17.98
N ASP A 641 -17.42 19.44 18.45
CA ASP A 641 -17.58 20.78 17.89
C ASP A 641 -17.02 20.82 16.46
N ILE A 642 -15.88 20.17 16.21
CA ILE A 642 -15.33 20.03 14.85
C ILE A 642 -16.26 19.19 13.96
N GLU A 643 -16.80 18.07 14.46
CA GLU A 643 -17.74 17.22 13.72
C GLU A 643 -18.99 18.02 13.30
N LEU A 644 -19.55 18.81 14.22
CA LEU A 644 -20.67 19.71 13.96
C LEU A 644 -20.32 20.81 12.96
N CYS A 645 -19.14 21.42 13.09
CA CYS A 645 -18.68 22.47 12.16
C CYS A 645 -18.45 21.93 10.73
N LEU A 646 -17.89 20.73 10.57
CA LEU A 646 -17.75 20.07 9.27
C LEU A 646 -19.11 19.71 8.67
N LYS A 647 -20.01 19.15 9.48
CA LYS A 647 -21.39 18.80 9.07
C LYS A 647 -22.17 20.02 8.56
N ASN A 648 -22.00 21.17 9.21
CA ASN A 648 -22.65 22.42 8.82
C ASN A 648 -21.83 23.25 7.79
N ARG A 649 -20.69 22.71 7.30
CA ARG A 649 -19.76 23.38 6.36
C ARG A 649 -19.16 24.70 6.89
N TRP A 650 -19.16 24.91 8.20
CA TRP A 650 -18.51 26.04 8.88
C TRP A 650 -16.97 25.91 8.92
N VAL A 651 -16.48 24.68 8.84
CA VAL A 651 -15.06 24.30 8.73
C VAL A 651 -14.87 23.55 7.41
N THR A 652 -13.79 23.85 6.69
CA THR A 652 -13.37 23.09 5.48
C THR A 652 -12.54 21.86 5.86
N ALA A 653 -12.53 20.84 4.99
CA ALA A 653 -11.70 19.66 5.18
C ALA A 653 -10.20 19.99 5.27
N GLU A 654 -9.72 21.04 4.58
CA GLU A 654 -8.33 21.52 4.69
C GLU A 654 -8.04 22.07 6.10
N GLN A 655 -8.93 22.88 6.67
CA GLN A 655 -8.74 23.47 8.01
C GLN A 655 -8.72 22.39 9.10
N ALA A 656 -9.64 21.43 9.04
CA ALA A 656 -9.63 20.27 9.94
C ALA A 656 -8.38 19.39 9.73
N PHE A 657 -7.87 19.26 8.50
CA PHE A 657 -6.60 18.60 8.23
C PHE A 657 -5.39 19.35 8.83
N ARG A 658 -5.36 20.69 8.81
CA ARG A 658 -4.26 21.47 9.46
C ARG A 658 -4.12 21.11 10.94
N VAL A 659 -5.24 21.01 11.67
CA VAL A 659 -5.25 20.56 13.09
C VAL A 659 -4.59 19.19 13.27
N VAL A 660 -4.98 18.21 12.44
CA VAL A 660 -4.40 16.85 12.47
C VAL A 660 -2.91 16.86 12.12
N ARG A 661 -2.52 17.62 11.08
CA ARG A 661 -1.14 17.78 10.60
C ARG A 661 -0.24 18.38 11.67
N ASP A 662 -0.69 19.45 12.32
CA ASP A 662 0.14 20.24 13.23
C ASP A 662 0.42 19.47 14.54
N GLY A 663 -0.46 18.54 14.93
CA GLY A 663 -0.22 17.55 15.98
C GLY A 663 0.97 16.60 15.78
N PHE A 664 1.52 16.50 14.55
CA PHE A 664 2.73 15.71 14.28
C PHE A 664 3.99 16.58 14.13
N ARG A 665 3.88 17.92 14.16
CA ARG A 665 4.99 18.83 13.90
C ARG A 665 6.04 19.02 15.01
N PRO A 666 5.81 18.81 16.32
CA PRO A 666 6.82 19.19 17.32
C PRO A 666 8.10 18.32 17.31
N ASN A 667 8.11 17.17 16.65
CA ASN A 667 9.25 16.23 16.66
C ASN A 667 9.68 15.68 15.26
N GLY A 668 9.18 16.25 14.15
CA GLY A 668 9.62 15.96 12.77
C GLY A 668 9.42 14.51 12.25
N SER A 669 10.16 13.56 12.80
CA SER A 669 10.20 12.13 12.49
C SER A 669 8.81 11.45 12.32
N PRO A 670 7.82 11.67 13.21
CA PRO A 670 6.48 11.10 13.01
C PRO A 670 5.79 11.57 11.72
N TYR A 671 5.85 12.88 11.46
CA TYR A 671 5.30 13.48 10.25
C TYR A 671 6.05 13.00 8.99
N PHE A 672 7.36 12.75 9.11
CA PHE A 672 8.14 12.15 8.03
C PHE A 672 7.71 10.70 7.68
N THR A 673 7.36 9.86 8.66
CA THR A 673 6.74 8.55 8.38
C THR A 673 5.40 8.70 7.65
N LEU A 674 4.59 9.69 8.00
CA LEU A 674 3.31 9.97 7.31
C LEU A 674 3.53 10.46 5.87
N ASN A 675 4.56 11.27 5.60
CA ASN A 675 4.87 11.63 4.21
C ASN A 675 5.41 10.44 3.39
N ALA A 676 6.20 9.54 4.00
CA ALA A 676 6.58 8.27 3.35
C ALA A 676 5.34 7.40 3.04
N LEU A 677 4.37 7.33 3.96
CA LEU A 677 3.09 6.64 3.75
C LEU A 677 2.26 7.22 2.58
N SER A 678 2.46 8.48 2.19
CA SER A 678 1.82 9.03 0.99
C SER A 678 2.36 8.38 -0.29
N ALA A 679 3.67 8.13 -0.37
CA ALA A 679 4.26 7.40 -1.49
C ALA A 679 3.79 5.94 -1.53
N VAL A 680 3.66 5.29 -0.36
CA VAL A 680 3.06 3.95 -0.24
C VAL A 680 1.64 3.94 -0.85
N GLY A 681 0.80 4.91 -0.47
CA GLY A 681 -0.56 5.04 -1.01
C GLY A 681 -0.60 5.27 -2.53
N ILE A 682 0.34 6.02 -3.07
CA ILE A 682 0.46 6.28 -4.51
C ILE A 682 0.82 5.03 -5.31
N VAL A 683 1.67 4.14 -4.76
CA VAL A 683 1.99 2.84 -5.38
C VAL A 683 0.79 1.89 -5.28
N TYR A 684 0.23 1.73 -4.08
CA TYR A 684 -0.85 0.77 -3.83
C TYR A 684 -2.24 1.19 -4.37
N GLU A 685 -2.44 2.44 -4.80
CA GLU A 685 -3.66 2.88 -5.52
C GLU A 685 -3.88 2.07 -6.82
N SER A 686 -2.82 1.47 -7.39
CA SER A 686 -2.88 0.57 -8.56
C SER A 686 -2.95 -0.94 -8.22
N LEU A 687 -2.82 -1.32 -6.95
CA LEU A 687 -2.53 -2.70 -6.52
C LEU A 687 -3.50 -3.21 -5.41
N PRO A 688 -4.79 -3.45 -5.71
CA PRO A 688 -5.80 -3.78 -4.71
C PRO A 688 -5.66 -5.16 -4.06
N GLU A 689 -5.05 -6.15 -4.74
CA GLU A 689 -4.77 -7.49 -4.21
C GLU A 689 -3.34 -7.66 -3.67
N ALA A 690 -2.49 -6.63 -3.74
CA ALA A 690 -1.11 -6.72 -3.26
C ALA A 690 -1.02 -6.87 -1.74
N SER A 691 0.01 -7.58 -1.30
CA SER A 691 0.25 -7.85 0.11
C SER A 691 1.16 -6.79 0.75
N VAL A 692 1.05 -6.65 2.07
CA VAL A 692 1.96 -5.86 2.90
C VAL A 692 2.32 -6.69 4.14
N SER A 693 3.61 -6.77 4.46
CA SER A 693 4.12 -7.46 5.63
C SER A 693 3.80 -6.69 6.92
N THR A 694 3.38 -7.39 7.98
CA THR A 694 3.15 -6.77 9.30
C THR A 694 4.45 -6.34 10.00
N ASN A 695 5.60 -6.87 9.55
CA ASN A 695 6.94 -6.47 9.99
C ASN A 695 7.31 -5.02 9.57
N VAL A 696 6.59 -4.43 8.60
CA VAL A 696 6.71 -3.01 8.24
C VAL A 696 6.51 -2.07 9.44
N PHE A 697 5.77 -2.51 10.48
CA PHE A 697 5.59 -1.76 11.72
C PHE A 697 6.75 -1.86 12.73
N ASP A 698 7.81 -2.62 12.43
CA ASP A 698 8.97 -2.79 13.33
C ASP A 698 10.13 -1.80 13.09
N ARG A 699 10.03 -0.92 12.08
CA ARG A 699 10.99 0.18 11.80
C ARG A 699 10.26 1.39 11.17
N PRO A 700 10.74 2.65 11.31
CA PRO A 700 10.08 3.80 10.71
C PRO A 700 10.26 3.86 9.18
N LEU A 701 9.16 4.12 8.46
CA LEU A 701 9.18 4.18 6.99
C LEU A 701 10.17 5.23 6.45
N HIS A 702 10.35 6.34 7.16
CA HIS A 702 11.18 7.46 6.69
C HIS A 702 12.70 7.22 6.82
N GLU A 703 13.13 6.15 7.49
CA GLU A 703 14.55 5.75 7.52
C GLU A 703 14.92 4.82 6.34
N THR A 704 13.97 4.48 5.47
CA THR A 704 14.22 3.61 4.32
C THR A 704 14.91 4.38 3.19
N ARG A 705 15.71 3.68 2.39
CA ARG A 705 16.41 4.25 1.24
C ARG A 705 15.42 4.78 0.20
N TRP A 706 14.34 4.05 -0.04
CA TRP A 706 13.29 4.48 -0.96
C TRP A 706 12.54 5.72 -0.47
N ALA A 707 12.26 5.84 0.83
CA ALA A 707 11.64 7.05 1.36
C ALA A 707 12.58 8.26 1.29
N SER A 708 13.88 8.06 1.48
CA SER A 708 14.88 9.14 1.37
C SER A 708 14.94 9.71 -0.05
N ALA A 709 14.98 8.83 -1.07
CA ALA A 709 14.96 9.22 -2.49
C ALA A 709 13.65 9.91 -2.90
N VAL A 710 12.51 9.49 -2.35
CA VAL A 710 11.18 10.05 -2.66
C VAL A 710 10.87 11.35 -1.92
N LEU A 711 11.47 11.55 -0.74
CA LEU A 711 11.29 12.75 0.09
C LEU A 711 12.45 13.76 -0.05
N GLY A 712 13.36 13.54 -1.02
CA GLY A 712 14.46 14.46 -1.35
C GLY A 712 15.49 14.65 -0.24
N ARG A 713 15.84 13.59 0.50
CA ARG A 713 16.60 13.67 1.77
C ARG A 713 18.08 13.29 1.71
N ASP A 714 18.71 13.30 0.53
CA ASP A 714 20.15 13.00 0.37
C ASP A 714 21.11 14.00 1.07
N THR A 715 20.60 14.91 1.92
CA THR A 715 21.33 16.01 2.57
C THR A 715 21.06 16.17 4.08
N ILE A 716 20.40 15.21 4.75
CA ILE A 716 20.17 15.28 6.21
C ILE A 716 20.80 14.06 6.87
N ALA A 717 21.80 14.30 7.72
CA ALA A 717 22.47 13.28 8.53
C ALA A 717 21.49 12.60 9.52
N PRO A 718 21.82 11.42 10.07
CA PRO A 718 21.05 10.84 11.17
C PRO A 718 20.83 11.86 12.29
N TYR A 719 19.63 11.86 12.87
CA TYR A 719 19.39 12.61 14.10
C TYR A 719 20.00 11.81 15.25
N ASP A 720 21.31 11.94 15.42
CA ASP A 720 22.01 11.47 16.60
C ASP A 720 21.37 12.18 17.80
N GLY A 721 20.66 11.41 18.61
CA GLY A 721 19.85 11.95 19.69
C GLY A 721 20.75 12.58 20.74
N GLU A 722 20.44 13.83 21.10
CA GLU A 722 21.11 14.65 22.11
C GLU A 722 21.78 13.80 23.20
N GLU A 723 23.11 13.71 23.15
CA GLU A 723 23.88 13.20 24.28
C GLU A 723 23.66 14.17 25.45
N GLU A 724 23.23 13.64 26.59
CA GLU A 724 22.99 14.41 27.80
C GLU A 724 24.34 14.94 28.30
N ASN A 725 24.69 16.16 27.85
CA ASN A 725 25.94 16.82 28.19
C ASN A 725 25.96 17.03 29.73
N PRO A 726 26.92 16.43 30.46
CA PRO A 726 26.90 16.48 31.92
C PRO A 726 27.03 17.90 32.43
N GLU A 727 26.37 18.18 33.56
CA GLU A 727 26.63 19.38 34.36
C GLU A 727 28.06 19.31 34.91
N ASP A 728 28.86 20.37 34.74
CA ASP A 728 29.84 20.77 35.74
C ASP A 728 30.28 22.24 35.57
N GLU A 729 30.86 22.80 36.62
CA GLU A 729 31.05 24.24 36.82
C GLU A 729 32.41 24.78 36.30
N SER A 730 32.49 26.08 35.96
CA SER A 730 33.39 27.08 36.62
C SER A 730 33.88 28.26 35.75
N GLU A 731 34.02 29.41 36.44
CA GLU A 731 34.99 30.51 36.28
C GLU A 731 35.26 31.19 34.91
N SER A 732 34.62 32.34 34.74
CA SER A 732 35.18 33.66 34.37
C SER A 732 36.56 33.79 33.70
N ASP A 733 36.61 34.65 32.66
CA ASP A 733 37.53 35.80 32.67
C ASP A 733 36.86 37.04 32.03
N SER A 734 37.54 38.18 32.09
CA SER A 734 37.08 39.54 31.83
C SER A 734 37.68 40.12 30.54
N GLY A 735 36.91 40.95 29.83
CA GLY A 735 37.36 41.57 28.57
C GLY A 735 36.50 42.78 28.20
N SER A 736 37.10 43.97 28.19
CA SER A 736 36.40 45.26 28.19
C SER A 736 36.07 45.82 26.79
N ASN A 737 35.12 46.77 26.79
CA ASN A 737 34.88 47.82 25.79
C ASN A 737 34.44 47.43 24.36
N MET A 738 33.20 47.77 24.01
CA MET A 738 32.99 48.73 22.92
C MET A 738 31.73 49.60 23.14
N SER A 739 31.57 50.61 22.28
CA SER A 739 30.70 51.79 22.46
C SER A 739 29.21 51.54 22.32
N LEU A 740 28.42 52.42 22.96
CA LEU A 740 27.06 52.76 22.54
C LEU A 740 27.07 53.33 21.11
N ASP A 741 25.95 53.14 20.39
CA ASP A 741 25.52 53.73 19.11
C ASP A 741 25.28 52.70 17.98
N ASP A 742 24.12 52.00 17.97
CA ASP A 742 23.48 51.48 16.73
C ASP A 742 22.05 50.87 16.91
N ASP A 743 21.13 51.56 17.60
CA ASP A 743 19.77 51.01 17.91
C ASP A 743 18.91 50.61 16.69
N ASN A 744 19.18 51.15 15.49
CA ASN A 744 18.43 50.82 14.28
C ASN A 744 18.75 49.42 13.73
N GLY A 745 19.99 48.92 13.89
CA GLY A 745 20.44 47.69 13.25
C GLY A 745 19.79 46.40 13.80
N LEU A 746 19.35 46.44 15.06
CA LEU A 746 18.69 45.30 15.73
C LEU A 746 17.27 45.06 15.19
N SER A 747 16.52 46.12 14.90
CA SER A 747 15.16 46.03 14.37
C SER A 747 15.13 45.40 12.97
N GLU A 748 16.07 45.79 12.11
CA GLU A 748 16.16 45.27 10.75
C GLU A 748 16.70 43.83 10.70
N ARG A 749 17.71 43.48 11.52
CA ARG A 749 18.13 42.08 11.68
C ARG A 749 17.04 41.18 12.27
N ALA A 750 16.22 41.69 13.20
CA ALA A 750 15.07 40.96 13.73
C ALA A 750 13.98 40.75 12.67
N ARG A 751 13.67 41.77 11.86
CA ARG A 751 12.77 41.66 10.71
C ARG A 751 13.27 40.68 9.66
N VAL A 752 14.52 40.78 9.23
CA VAL A 752 15.10 39.84 8.25
C VAL A 752 15.11 38.40 8.79
N LYS A 753 15.41 38.18 10.08
CA LYS A 753 15.24 36.85 10.69
C LYS A 753 13.78 36.39 10.70
N ALA A 754 12.82 37.27 11.01
CA ALA A 754 11.41 36.95 11.02
C ALA A 754 10.90 36.63 9.60
N ASP A 755 11.24 37.43 8.60
CA ASP A 755 10.86 37.22 7.20
C ASP A 755 11.52 35.97 6.61
N MET A 756 12.80 35.70 6.91
CA MET A 756 13.45 34.44 6.52
C MET A 756 12.82 33.22 7.21
N ALA A 757 12.41 33.33 8.48
CA ALA A 757 11.67 32.27 9.17
C ALA A 757 10.25 32.10 8.62
N GLN A 758 9.56 33.18 8.28
CA GLN A 758 8.24 33.19 7.62
C GLN A 758 8.33 32.55 6.22
N GLN A 759 9.38 32.87 5.46
CA GLN A 759 9.62 32.34 4.11
C GLN A 759 10.04 30.86 4.15
N ALA A 760 10.91 30.46 5.09
CA ALA A 760 11.24 29.05 5.32
C ALA A 760 10.01 28.25 5.80
N SER A 761 9.19 28.83 6.69
CA SER A 761 7.92 28.26 7.12
C SER A 761 6.98 28.05 5.93
N ASN A 762 6.77 29.08 5.09
CA ASN A 762 5.95 29.01 3.88
C ASN A 762 6.46 27.97 2.86
N ILE A 763 7.77 27.85 2.66
CA ILE A 763 8.37 26.81 1.79
C ILE A 763 8.13 25.42 2.38
N SER A 764 8.26 25.26 3.70
CA SER A 764 7.88 24.01 4.38
C SER A 764 6.38 23.72 4.25
N ASP A 765 5.52 24.75 4.34
CA ASP A 765 4.06 24.61 4.27
C ASP A 765 3.56 24.33 2.85
N ALA A 766 4.35 24.67 1.81
CA ALA A 766 4.14 24.24 0.43
C ALA A 766 4.59 22.78 0.22
N ASN A 767 5.83 22.45 0.62
CA ASN A 767 6.40 21.09 0.48
C ASN A 767 5.66 20.04 1.33
N THR A 768 4.93 20.44 2.37
CA THR A 768 4.07 19.56 3.18
C THR A 768 2.63 19.41 2.67
N ARG A 769 2.27 20.08 1.56
CA ARG A 769 0.98 19.91 0.84
C ARG A 769 1.12 19.11 -0.46
N ALA A 770 2.28 19.18 -1.11
CA ALA A 770 2.53 18.42 -2.32
C ALA A 770 2.60 16.91 -2.05
N ASN A 771 1.93 16.11 -2.87
CA ASN A 771 2.11 14.65 -2.86
C ASN A 771 3.46 14.30 -3.51
N PRO A 772 4.23 13.34 -2.96
CA PRO A 772 5.57 13.06 -3.43
C PRO A 772 5.59 12.43 -4.83
N THR A 773 6.56 12.82 -5.66
CA THR A 773 6.78 12.28 -7.00
C THR A 773 7.55 10.96 -6.96
N VAL A 774 6.84 9.84 -7.12
CA VAL A 774 7.43 8.50 -7.05
C VAL A 774 7.94 8.06 -8.43
N SER A 775 9.23 7.69 -8.53
CA SER A 775 9.84 7.09 -9.74
C SER A 775 9.65 5.56 -9.78
N ARG A 776 9.86 4.93 -10.95
CA ARG A 776 9.74 3.46 -11.12
C ARG A 776 10.61 2.68 -10.14
N GLY A 777 11.91 3.00 -10.06
CA GLY A 777 12.84 2.34 -9.14
C GLY A 777 12.47 2.56 -7.67
N ALA A 778 11.99 3.75 -7.30
CA ALA A 778 11.54 4.03 -5.94
C ALA A 778 10.25 3.28 -5.59
N ALA A 779 9.34 3.14 -6.56
CA ALA A 779 8.12 2.35 -6.41
C ALA A 779 8.45 0.85 -6.25
N PHE A 780 9.42 0.31 -6.99
CA PHE A 780 9.89 -1.08 -6.81
C PHE A 780 10.59 -1.30 -5.47
N ALA A 781 11.45 -0.38 -5.00
CA ALA A 781 12.06 -0.50 -3.67
C ALA A 781 11.03 -0.41 -2.53
N CYS A 782 10.06 0.50 -2.65
CA CYS A 782 8.93 0.62 -1.73
C CYS A 782 8.12 -0.69 -1.68
N LEU A 783 7.78 -1.23 -2.85
CA LEU A 783 7.04 -2.49 -2.98
C LEU A 783 7.84 -3.68 -2.42
N ALA A 784 9.15 -3.77 -2.68
CA ALA A 784 10.02 -4.80 -2.13
C ALA A 784 10.08 -4.76 -0.60
N TYR A 785 10.21 -3.56 -0.03
CA TYR A 785 10.22 -3.35 1.42
C TYR A 785 8.87 -3.71 2.05
N LEU A 786 7.74 -3.39 1.40
CA LEU A 786 6.41 -3.70 1.90
C LEU A 786 6.06 -5.20 1.75
N GLU A 787 6.46 -5.86 0.66
CA GLU A 787 6.27 -7.29 0.44
C GLU A 787 7.10 -8.18 1.38
N SER A 788 8.35 -7.78 1.69
CA SER A 788 9.24 -8.52 2.62
C SER A 788 9.09 -8.08 4.08
N GLY A 789 8.71 -6.83 4.31
CA GLY A 789 8.80 -6.16 5.60
C GLY A 789 10.23 -5.91 6.09
N SER A 790 11.26 -6.01 5.24
CA SER A 790 12.66 -5.81 5.66
C SER A 790 13.68 -5.45 4.57
N CYS A 791 13.50 -5.85 3.31
CA CYS A 791 14.47 -5.60 2.23
C CYS A 791 14.43 -4.14 1.76
N ASP A 792 15.46 -3.34 2.07
CA ASP A 792 15.55 -1.90 1.77
C ASP A 792 16.55 -1.65 0.63
N ILE A 793 16.10 -1.98 -0.58
CA ILE A 793 16.93 -1.96 -1.80
C ILE A 793 17.25 -0.51 -2.20
N ASP A 794 18.49 -0.24 -2.62
CA ASP A 794 18.86 1.07 -3.18
C ASP A 794 18.09 1.32 -4.50
N VAL A 795 17.44 2.48 -4.59
CA VAL A 795 16.69 2.93 -5.78
C VAL A 795 17.59 3.02 -7.01
N LYS A 796 18.88 3.30 -6.84
CA LYS A 796 19.84 3.49 -7.95
C LYS A 796 20.07 2.24 -8.78
N ILE A 797 19.94 1.04 -8.21
CA ILE A 797 20.08 -0.24 -8.93
C ILE A 797 18.74 -0.76 -9.50
N LEU A 798 17.66 0.02 -9.41
CA LEU A 798 16.33 -0.33 -9.89
C LEU A 798 15.89 0.53 -11.09
N SER A 799 16.83 1.16 -11.79
CA SER A 799 16.56 1.95 -13.00
C SER A 799 15.94 1.11 -14.12
N ASP A 800 16.46 -0.10 -14.30
CA ASP A 800 16.20 -0.92 -15.49
C ASP A 800 15.17 -2.03 -15.22
N VAL A 801 14.89 -2.29 -13.93
CA VAL A 801 13.91 -3.30 -13.48
C VAL A 801 12.52 -2.98 -14.03
N PHE A 802 11.90 -3.97 -14.68
CA PHE A 802 10.57 -3.84 -15.29
C PHE A 802 9.48 -4.64 -14.56
N ALA A 803 9.85 -5.61 -13.72
CA ALA A 803 8.93 -6.32 -12.84
C ALA A 803 9.62 -6.83 -11.56
N LEU A 804 8.82 -7.10 -10.52
CA LEU A 804 9.22 -7.70 -9.24
C LEU A 804 8.36 -8.93 -8.95
N CYS A 805 8.97 -10.05 -8.56
CA CYS A 805 8.30 -11.30 -8.23
C CYS A 805 8.50 -11.66 -6.76
N SER A 806 7.44 -12.09 -6.07
CA SER A 806 7.40 -12.43 -4.64
C SER A 806 6.30 -13.47 -4.37
N GLY A 807 6.66 -14.72 -4.07
CA GLY A 807 5.70 -15.80 -3.81
C GLY A 807 4.84 -16.15 -5.04
N ASP A 808 3.52 -16.09 -4.92
CA ASP A 808 2.55 -16.28 -6.02
C ASP A 808 2.22 -14.99 -6.81
N SER A 809 3.01 -13.93 -6.63
CA SER A 809 2.72 -12.59 -7.13
C SER A 809 3.85 -12.02 -8.00
N ILE A 810 3.50 -11.57 -9.21
CA ILE A 810 4.34 -10.77 -10.10
C ILE A 810 3.75 -9.35 -10.16
N TYR A 811 4.60 -8.34 -10.03
CA TYR A 811 4.26 -6.93 -10.11
C TYR A 811 5.00 -6.30 -11.29
N ALA A 812 4.28 -6.04 -12.37
CA ALA A 812 4.84 -5.57 -13.63
C ALA A 812 4.59 -4.07 -13.85
N ALA A 813 5.52 -3.38 -14.51
CA ALA A 813 5.29 -2.04 -15.07
C ALA A 813 4.07 -2.06 -16.00
N SER A 814 3.12 -1.13 -15.81
CA SER A 814 1.84 -1.15 -16.54
C SER A 814 2.02 -1.05 -18.06
N GLU A 815 3.10 -0.38 -18.46
CA GLU A 815 3.59 -0.22 -19.83
C GLU A 815 3.83 -1.55 -20.59
N LEU A 816 4.05 -2.66 -19.89
CA LEU A 816 4.28 -3.99 -20.48
C LEU A 816 3.00 -4.71 -20.92
N LEU A 817 1.84 -4.22 -20.48
CA LEU A 817 0.55 -4.92 -20.55
C LEU A 817 -0.57 -4.05 -21.13
N MET A 818 -0.21 -2.96 -21.80
CA MET A 818 -1.14 -1.97 -22.33
C MET A 818 -0.70 -1.44 -23.69
N ASP A 819 -1.69 -0.97 -24.46
CA ASP A 819 -1.48 -0.25 -25.72
C ASP A 819 -0.52 0.93 -25.51
N PRO A 820 0.60 1.01 -26.27
CA PRO A 820 1.62 2.03 -26.08
C PRO A 820 1.12 3.45 -26.38
N TYR A 821 -0.03 3.61 -27.05
CA TYR A 821 -0.70 4.90 -27.21
C TYR A 821 -1.08 5.54 -25.87
N LYS A 822 -1.36 4.72 -24.85
CA LYS A 822 -1.73 5.18 -23.51
C LYS A 822 -0.49 5.68 -22.75
N THR A 823 -0.70 6.65 -21.87
CA THR A 823 0.32 7.20 -20.99
C THR A 823 0.07 6.78 -19.55
N HIS A 824 1.13 6.39 -18.85
CA HIS A 824 1.08 5.91 -17.47
C HIS A 824 2.05 6.70 -16.58
N LYS A 825 1.80 6.69 -15.27
CA LYS A 825 2.75 7.24 -14.30
C LYS A 825 3.81 6.17 -14.01
N PRO A 826 5.10 6.50 -13.83
CA PRO A 826 6.17 5.51 -13.63
C PRO A 826 6.03 4.56 -12.43
N HIS A 827 5.08 4.82 -11.52
CA HIS A 827 4.77 4.05 -10.31
C HIS A 827 3.43 3.29 -10.40
N HIS A 828 2.77 3.25 -11.57
CA HIS A 828 1.61 2.39 -11.79
C HIS A 828 2.06 0.98 -12.16
N PHE A 829 1.71 0.01 -11.31
CA PHE A 829 2.00 -1.40 -11.55
C PHE A 829 0.72 -2.20 -11.78
N MET A 830 0.84 -3.36 -12.42
CA MET A 830 -0.21 -4.39 -12.42
C MET A 830 0.28 -5.63 -11.67
N HIS A 831 -0.60 -6.12 -10.78
CA HIS A 831 -0.43 -7.39 -10.07
C HIS A 831 -0.94 -8.53 -10.95
N ILE A 832 -0.13 -9.58 -11.07
CA ILE A 832 -0.39 -10.79 -11.84
C ILE A 832 -0.18 -11.97 -10.89
N LEU A 833 -1.11 -12.93 -10.87
CA LEU A 833 -0.90 -14.23 -10.22
C LEU A 833 0.10 -15.03 -11.06
N GLY A 834 1.26 -15.34 -10.50
CA GLY A 834 2.34 -16.07 -11.18
C GLY A 834 3.62 -16.15 -10.35
N ASN A 835 4.56 -17.00 -10.77
CA ASN A 835 5.87 -17.13 -10.12
C ASN A 835 6.96 -17.49 -11.14
N VAL A 836 8.15 -16.91 -11.01
CA VAL A 836 9.35 -17.24 -11.80
C VAL A 836 10.18 -18.40 -11.21
N GLY A 837 9.65 -19.07 -10.18
CA GLY A 837 10.26 -20.24 -9.52
C GLY A 837 11.32 -19.89 -8.47
N LYS A 838 12.06 -18.79 -8.67
CA LYS A 838 13.17 -18.38 -7.80
C LYS A 838 12.71 -17.93 -6.40
N PRO A 839 13.44 -18.30 -5.32
CA PRO A 839 13.08 -17.98 -3.95
C PRO A 839 13.36 -16.52 -3.59
N GLY A 840 12.59 -15.97 -2.65
CA GLY A 840 12.75 -14.60 -2.16
C GLY A 840 12.07 -13.57 -3.08
N ILE A 841 12.67 -12.39 -3.20
CA ILE A 841 12.28 -11.35 -4.16
C ILE A 841 13.18 -11.47 -5.39
N THR A 842 12.58 -11.63 -6.57
CA THR A 842 13.31 -11.64 -7.86
C THR A 842 12.94 -10.40 -8.67
N LEU A 843 13.93 -9.65 -9.11
CA LEU A 843 13.80 -8.44 -9.92
C LEU A 843 14.09 -8.79 -11.38
N LEU A 844 13.17 -8.50 -12.29
CA LEU A 844 13.33 -8.80 -13.72
C LEU A 844 13.95 -7.61 -14.45
N THR A 845 15.12 -7.84 -15.07
CA THR A 845 15.88 -6.84 -15.83
C THR A 845 16.06 -7.30 -17.28
N PRO A 846 16.05 -6.38 -18.27
CA PRO A 846 16.24 -6.75 -19.67
C PRO A 846 17.70 -7.17 -19.94
N PRO A 847 17.97 -7.93 -21.02
CA PRO A 847 19.33 -8.14 -21.51
C PRO A 847 19.94 -6.82 -22.01
N LYS A 848 21.27 -6.67 -21.88
CA LYS A 848 21.96 -5.41 -22.23
C LYS A 848 21.95 -5.06 -23.71
N ASP A 849 22.10 -6.07 -24.56
CA ASP A 849 22.16 -5.93 -26.02
C ASP A 849 21.10 -6.84 -26.66
N PRO A 850 19.84 -6.37 -26.78
CA PRO A 850 18.77 -7.13 -27.42
C PRO A 850 19.08 -7.44 -28.88
N MET A 851 18.87 -8.70 -29.28
CA MET A 851 19.15 -9.18 -30.64
C MET A 851 17.95 -8.99 -31.57
N VAL A 852 18.19 -8.77 -32.86
CA VAL A 852 17.14 -8.73 -33.90
C VAL A 852 17.53 -9.66 -35.04
N ARG A 853 16.55 -10.37 -35.62
CA ARG A 853 16.74 -11.27 -36.76
C ARG A 853 17.40 -10.54 -37.93
N GLU A 854 18.50 -11.11 -38.41
CA GLU A 854 19.14 -10.69 -39.67
C GLU A 854 18.28 -11.12 -40.86
N MET A 855 18.31 -10.36 -41.95
CA MET A 855 17.70 -10.82 -43.20
C MET A 855 18.53 -11.96 -43.79
N ASP A 856 17.87 -13.08 -44.07
CA ASP A 856 18.45 -14.18 -44.86
C ASP A 856 18.58 -13.72 -46.33
N PRO A 857 19.79 -13.54 -46.88
CA PRO A 857 19.98 -13.07 -48.26
C PRO A 857 19.57 -14.09 -49.33
N ALA A 858 19.36 -15.37 -48.95
CA ALA A 858 18.88 -16.42 -49.85
C ALA A 858 17.35 -16.54 -49.84
N ALA A 859 16.67 -16.04 -48.80
CA ALA A 859 15.22 -15.98 -48.76
C ALA A 859 14.72 -14.80 -49.62
N TRP A 860 14.31 -15.08 -50.86
CA TRP A 860 13.76 -14.09 -51.81
C TRP A 860 12.35 -13.62 -51.41
N ARG A 861 12.25 -12.98 -50.23
CA ARG A 861 11.04 -12.36 -49.70
C ARG A 861 10.92 -10.96 -50.25
N THR A 862 10.14 -10.80 -51.31
CA THR A 862 9.89 -9.49 -51.93
C THR A 862 9.10 -8.59 -50.97
N ALA A 863 9.79 -7.68 -50.27
CA ALA A 863 9.16 -6.57 -49.56
C ALA A 863 8.26 -5.80 -50.56
N ASN A 864 6.98 -5.66 -50.22
CA ASN A 864 5.93 -5.24 -51.14
C ASN A 864 5.39 -3.89 -50.71
N TYR A 865 6.26 -2.87 -50.82
CA TYR A 865 6.01 -1.48 -50.46
C TYR A 865 4.80 -0.90 -51.23
N ARG A 866 3.61 -1.07 -50.65
CA ARG A 866 2.32 -0.61 -51.19
C ARG A 866 2.03 0.80 -50.74
N VAL A 867 1.39 1.59 -51.60
CA VAL A 867 0.85 2.91 -51.23
C VAL A 867 -0.30 2.73 -50.24
N PHE A 868 -0.34 3.54 -49.17
CA PHE A 868 -1.38 3.47 -48.16
C PHE A 868 -2.75 3.87 -48.71
N ASP A 869 -3.73 3.00 -48.49
CA ASP A 869 -5.10 3.10 -48.99
C ASP A 869 -6.06 3.87 -48.05
N GLY A 870 -5.65 4.08 -46.79
CA GLY A 870 -6.49 4.65 -45.73
C GLY A 870 -7.15 3.61 -44.82
N ALA A 871 -6.93 2.31 -45.06
CA ALA A 871 -7.56 1.24 -44.30
C ALA A 871 -6.92 1.03 -42.92
N ALA A 872 -7.74 0.67 -41.95
CA ALA A 872 -7.34 0.39 -40.56
C ALA A 872 -7.33 -1.14 -40.34
N GLU A 873 -6.26 -1.79 -40.81
CA GLU A 873 -6.12 -3.26 -40.78
C GLU A 873 -5.11 -3.70 -39.71
N ASP A 874 -5.21 -4.98 -39.28
CA ASP A 874 -4.17 -5.67 -38.51
C ASP A 874 -3.44 -6.66 -39.40
N SER A 875 -2.37 -6.21 -40.04
CA SER A 875 -1.50 -7.08 -40.86
C SER A 875 -0.63 -8.01 -40.00
N PHE A 876 -0.63 -7.83 -38.68
CA PHE A 876 0.29 -8.47 -37.73
C PHE A 876 -0.42 -9.38 -36.71
N SER A 877 -1.63 -9.85 -37.04
CA SER A 877 -2.49 -10.70 -36.17
C SER A 877 -1.83 -11.99 -35.64
N THR A 878 -0.79 -12.51 -36.30
CA THR A 878 0.04 -13.66 -35.88
C THR A 878 1.21 -13.31 -34.96
N THR A 879 1.38 -12.02 -34.61
CA THR A 879 2.43 -11.54 -33.71
C THR A 879 2.10 -11.85 -32.25
N SER A 880 3.10 -12.32 -31.52
CA SER A 880 3.05 -12.57 -30.07
C SER A 880 4.35 -12.13 -29.40
N MET A 881 4.30 -11.94 -28.09
CA MET A 881 5.46 -11.61 -27.26
C MET A 881 5.54 -12.61 -26.11
N HIS A 882 6.74 -13.04 -25.76
CA HIS A 882 6.96 -14.11 -24.76
C HIS A 882 8.08 -13.72 -23.80
N LEU A 883 7.84 -13.86 -22.50
CA LEU A 883 8.85 -13.74 -21.46
C LEU A 883 9.61 -15.06 -21.29
N SER A 884 10.94 -14.96 -21.25
CA SER A 884 11.87 -16.05 -20.90
C SER A 884 12.96 -15.54 -19.94
N PHE A 885 13.72 -16.45 -19.35
CA PHE A 885 14.74 -16.16 -18.33
C PHE A 885 16.06 -16.81 -18.72
N THR A 886 17.18 -16.12 -18.52
CA THR A 886 18.52 -16.69 -18.71
C THR A 886 19.04 -17.28 -17.39
N GLU A 887 20.21 -17.92 -17.42
CA GLU A 887 20.88 -18.37 -16.18
C GLU A 887 21.59 -17.24 -15.42
N ALA A 888 21.60 -16.00 -15.96
CA ALA A 888 22.24 -14.85 -15.34
C ALA A 888 21.44 -14.33 -14.14
N HIS A 889 21.70 -14.94 -12.98
CA HIS A 889 21.06 -14.66 -11.70
C HIS A 889 22.07 -14.06 -10.71
N THR A 890 21.91 -12.76 -10.37
CA THR A 890 22.85 -12.02 -9.51
C THR A 890 22.18 -11.67 -8.16
N PRO A 891 22.78 -12.03 -7.01
CA PRO A 891 22.22 -11.65 -5.70
C PRO A 891 22.38 -10.15 -5.44
N VAL A 892 21.40 -9.54 -4.78
CA VAL A 892 21.36 -8.10 -4.47
C VAL A 892 21.45 -7.88 -2.96
N TYR A 893 22.27 -6.91 -2.55
CA TYR A 893 22.44 -6.55 -1.14
C TYR A 893 21.34 -5.59 -0.66
N ASP A 894 20.48 -6.05 0.26
CA ASP A 894 19.31 -5.31 0.75
C ASP A 894 19.58 -4.31 1.88
N GLY A 895 20.83 -4.17 2.31
CA GLY A 895 21.29 -3.16 3.27
C GLY A 895 20.87 -3.32 4.73
N VAL A 896 19.87 -4.15 5.03
CA VAL A 896 19.25 -4.24 6.37
C VAL A 896 19.53 -5.58 7.05
N ILE A 897 19.67 -6.66 6.28
CA ILE A 897 19.93 -7.98 6.85
C ILE A 897 21.43 -8.20 6.97
N GLY A 898 21.95 -7.91 8.16
CA GLY A 898 23.37 -7.97 8.48
C GLY A 898 24.03 -9.33 8.20
N TRP A 899 25.32 -9.26 7.86
CA TRP A 899 26.26 -10.35 7.62
C TRP A 899 25.96 -11.60 8.46
N GLY A 900 25.40 -12.64 7.84
CA GLY A 900 25.28 -13.95 8.47
C GLY A 900 24.03 -14.78 8.15
N ARG A 901 22.92 -14.23 7.65
CA ARG A 901 21.77 -15.07 7.20
C ARG A 901 22.16 -15.90 5.97
N GLY A 902 21.79 -17.18 5.94
CA GLY A 902 22.23 -18.16 4.94
C GLY A 902 21.61 -18.07 3.53
N ASP A 903 20.67 -17.14 3.30
CA ASP A 903 19.88 -17.05 2.06
C ASP A 903 19.88 -15.62 1.53
N ASN A 904 20.14 -15.45 0.22
CA ASN A 904 19.95 -14.19 -0.48
C ASN A 904 18.45 -13.89 -0.59
N GLN A 905 17.99 -12.79 0.01
CA GLN A 905 16.55 -12.46 0.02
C GLN A 905 16.10 -11.71 -1.24
N VAL A 906 17.03 -11.12 -1.98
CA VAL A 906 16.80 -10.36 -3.21
C VAL A 906 17.78 -10.81 -4.29
N SER A 907 17.32 -10.96 -5.53
CA SER A 907 18.17 -11.17 -6.70
C SER A 907 17.66 -10.42 -7.93
N MET A 908 18.55 -10.21 -8.90
CA MET A 908 18.22 -9.86 -10.27
C MET A 908 18.26 -11.11 -11.15
N LEU A 909 17.30 -11.22 -12.04
CA LEU A 909 17.20 -12.26 -13.05
C LEU A 909 17.09 -11.61 -14.43
N GLU A 910 18.09 -11.83 -15.27
CA GLU A 910 18.04 -11.39 -16.66
C GLU A 910 16.89 -12.10 -17.40
N SER A 911 16.02 -11.29 -17.98
CA SER A 911 14.69 -11.67 -18.42
C SER A 911 14.44 -11.13 -19.81
N VAL A 912 14.43 -12.02 -20.80
CA VAL A 912 14.35 -11.68 -22.22
C VAL A 912 12.88 -11.66 -22.65
N VAL A 913 12.45 -10.53 -23.20
CA VAL A 913 11.15 -10.38 -23.86
C VAL A 913 11.37 -10.53 -25.36
N SER A 914 10.86 -11.61 -25.93
CA SER A 914 11.07 -11.97 -27.34
C SER A 914 9.77 -11.82 -28.14
N VAL A 915 9.88 -11.16 -29.30
CA VAL A 915 8.83 -11.04 -30.32
C VAL A 915 8.89 -12.24 -31.26
N PHE A 916 7.73 -12.84 -31.50
CA PHE A 916 7.53 -13.93 -32.44
C PHE A 916 6.38 -13.59 -33.40
N ASP A 917 6.52 -13.99 -34.67
CA ASP A 917 5.43 -13.96 -35.66
C ASP A 917 5.27 -15.32 -36.30
N SER A 918 4.03 -15.82 -36.34
CA SER A 918 3.70 -17.15 -36.90
C SER A 918 4.57 -18.28 -36.31
N GLY A 919 4.96 -18.15 -35.04
CA GLY A 919 5.85 -19.07 -34.32
C GLY A 919 7.35 -18.91 -34.61
N SER A 920 7.75 -18.02 -35.52
CA SER A 920 9.16 -17.71 -35.82
C SER A 920 9.65 -16.52 -34.99
N TRP A 921 10.85 -16.61 -34.41
CA TRP A 921 11.47 -15.48 -33.69
C TRP A 921 11.77 -14.30 -34.64
N VAL A 922 11.66 -13.09 -34.11
CA VAL A 922 11.84 -11.83 -34.83
C VAL A 922 12.91 -10.96 -34.15
N ALA A 923 12.79 -10.77 -32.83
CA ALA A 923 13.66 -9.90 -32.06
C ALA A 923 13.48 -10.15 -30.55
N ASP A 924 14.50 -9.80 -29.77
CA ASP A 924 14.36 -9.50 -28.36
C ASP A 924 14.27 -7.98 -28.19
N VAL A 925 13.59 -7.49 -27.14
CA VAL A 925 13.27 -6.06 -27.00
C VAL A 925 13.27 -5.56 -25.56
N ASP A 926 13.77 -4.34 -25.34
CA ASP A 926 13.48 -3.57 -24.11
C ASP A 926 12.31 -2.62 -24.37
N ILE A 927 11.11 -3.06 -24.00
CA ILE A 927 9.86 -2.28 -24.10
C ILE A 927 9.97 -0.94 -23.36
N ILE A 928 10.61 -0.90 -22.19
CA ILE A 928 10.61 0.31 -21.35
C ILE A 928 11.60 1.34 -21.89
N ALA A 929 12.81 0.91 -22.26
CA ALA A 929 13.76 1.80 -22.93
C ALA A 929 13.29 2.21 -24.33
N ALA A 930 12.42 1.44 -24.99
CA ALA A 930 11.76 1.86 -26.22
C ALA A 930 10.69 2.94 -25.96
N LEU A 931 9.78 2.72 -25.01
CA LEU A 931 8.70 3.67 -24.68
C LEU A 931 9.19 5.00 -24.08
N GLN A 932 10.36 5.01 -23.46
CA GLN A 932 11.02 6.20 -22.92
C GLN A 932 11.94 6.90 -23.93
N ASN A 933 12.09 6.38 -25.15
CA ASN A 933 12.97 6.97 -26.16
C ASN A 933 12.37 8.30 -26.72
N PRO A 934 13.11 9.42 -26.74
CA PRO A 934 12.66 10.71 -27.31
C PRO A 934 12.23 10.69 -28.80
N MET A 935 12.49 9.60 -29.52
CA MET A 935 12.01 9.37 -30.89
C MET A 935 10.52 8.97 -30.95
N VAL A 936 9.95 8.47 -29.84
CA VAL A 936 8.57 8.00 -29.76
C VAL A 936 7.65 9.16 -29.39
N ARG A 937 6.64 9.40 -30.23
CA ARG A 937 5.62 10.44 -30.05
C ARG A 937 4.23 9.82 -30.01
N ARG A 938 3.35 10.38 -29.18
CA ARG A 938 1.93 10.00 -29.14
C ARG A 938 1.11 11.07 -29.84
N MET A 939 0.31 10.68 -30.82
CA MET A 939 -0.54 11.57 -31.60
C MET A 939 -1.70 12.07 -30.70
N PRO A 940 -1.89 13.38 -30.47
CA PRO A 940 -2.88 13.86 -29.52
C PRO A 940 -4.32 13.50 -29.94
N MET A 941 -5.16 13.13 -28.97
CA MET A 941 -6.59 12.91 -29.22
C MET A 941 -7.27 14.23 -29.59
N GLN A 942 -7.90 14.27 -30.76
CA GLN A 942 -8.82 15.37 -31.09
C GLN A 942 -10.10 15.25 -30.25
N PRO A 943 -10.66 16.36 -29.72
CA PRO A 943 -11.94 16.34 -29.03
C PRO A 943 -13.05 15.85 -29.97
N GLN A 944 -14.01 15.07 -29.45
CA GLN A 944 -14.90 14.21 -30.25
C GLN A 944 -16.02 14.94 -31.06
N TYR A 945 -15.84 16.21 -31.38
CA TYR A 945 -16.81 17.02 -32.12
C TYR A 945 -16.60 16.93 -33.65
N ALA A 946 -17.17 15.87 -34.24
CA ALA A 946 -17.76 15.88 -35.58
C ALA A 946 -16.88 16.24 -36.81
N HIS A 947 -15.57 15.98 -36.82
CA HIS A 947 -14.71 16.24 -38.00
C HIS A 947 -14.67 15.12 -39.07
N ILE A 948 -15.78 14.40 -39.27
CA ILE A 948 -16.04 13.69 -40.54
C ILE A 948 -17.15 14.47 -41.25
N THR A 949 -16.75 15.59 -41.86
CA THR A 949 -17.62 16.34 -42.78
C THR A 949 -17.45 15.78 -44.19
N ASP A 950 -18.42 15.99 -45.09
CA ASP A 950 -18.31 15.52 -46.48
C ASP A 950 -17.10 16.12 -47.23
N LYS A 951 -16.61 17.29 -46.80
CA LYS A 951 -15.35 17.89 -47.29
C LYS A 951 -14.13 16.99 -47.02
N CYS A 952 -14.12 16.25 -45.92
CA CYS A 952 -13.06 15.29 -45.61
C CYS A 952 -13.02 14.12 -46.61
N ARG A 953 -14.17 13.75 -47.22
CA ARG A 953 -14.27 12.73 -48.28
C ARG A 953 -13.98 13.28 -49.68
N ALA A 954 -14.10 14.60 -49.87
CA ALA A 954 -13.93 15.27 -51.16
C ALA A 954 -12.49 15.72 -51.47
N THR A 955 -11.55 15.53 -50.55
CA THR A 955 -10.11 15.81 -50.77
C THR A 955 -9.35 14.52 -51.08
N ALA A 956 -8.28 14.62 -51.88
CA ALA A 956 -7.43 13.46 -52.17
C ALA A 956 -6.80 12.94 -50.87
N PRO A 957 -6.80 11.61 -50.63
CA PRO A 957 -6.28 11.05 -49.38
C PRO A 957 -4.76 11.21 -49.28
N LEU A 958 -4.29 11.59 -48.09
CA LEU A 958 -2.86 11.70 -47.78
C LEU A 958 -2.10 10.37 -47.92
N GLY A 959 -2.81 9.22 -47.95
CA GLY A 959 -2.21 7.90 -48.13
C GLY A 959 -1.36 7.74 -49.40
N LYS A 960 -1.58 8.57 -50.43
CA LYS A 960 -0.68 8.63 -51.62
C LYS A 960 0.77 9.09 -51.32
N VAL A 961 1.06 9.55 -50.11
CA VAL A 961 2.40 9.97 -49.65
C VAL A 961 3.05 8.91 -48.75
N PHE A 962 2.30 7.93 -48.25
CA PHE A 962 2.78 6.95 -47.29
C PHE A 962 2.85 5.54 -47.89
N THR A 963 3.86 4.78 -47.47
CA THR A 963 3.98 3.35 -47.77
C THR A 963 3.43 2.52 -46.60
N SER A 964 2.54 1.57 -46.88
CA SER A 964 2.11 0.54 -45.91
C SER A 964 3.27 -0.41 -45.62
N LEU A 965 3.49 -0.75 -44.36
CA LEU A 965 4.27 -1.91 -43.95
C LEU A 965 3.34 -2.93 -43.30
N ASP A 966 3.31 -4.13 -43.88
CA ASP A 966 2.33 -5.18 -43.59
C ASP A 966 2.99 -6.49 -43.11
N CYS A 967 4.32 -6.60 -43.16
CA CYS A 967 5.04 -7.75 -42.62
C CYS A 967 6.31 -7.36 -41.84
N TRP A 968 6.85 -8.32 -41.09
CA TRP A 968 8.04 -8.11 -40.26
C TRP A 968 9.32 -7.87 -41.07
N ASP A 969 9.44 -8.43 -42.28
CA ASP A 969 10.63 -8.22 -43.10
C ASP A 969 10.69 -6.77 -43.66
N GLU A 970 9.53 -6.13 -43.90
CA GLU A 970 9.40 -4.71 -44.23
C GLU A 970 9.69 -3.76 -43.04
N ILE A 971 9.47 -4.22 -41.80
CA ILE A 971 9.89 -3.50 -40.58
C ILE A 971 11.41 -3.63 -40.37
N ILE A 972 11.97 -4.81 -40.65
CA ILE A 972 13.40 -5.08 -40.52
C ILE A 972 14.18 -4.27 -41.59
N ASP A 973 13.75 -4.28 -42.84
CA ASP A 973 14.27 -3.41 -43.92
C ASP A 973 13.41 -2.14 -44.08
N LEU A 974 13.39 -1.34 -43.02
CA LEU A 974 12.67 -0.07 -42.99
C LEU A 974 13.18 0.88 -44.10
N PRO A 975 12.34 1.29 -45.07
CA PRO A 975 12.71 2.16 -46.18
C PRO A 975 12.94 3.62 -45.72
N SER A 976 13.34 4.49 -46.65
CA SER A 976 13.67 5.91 -46.37
C SER A 976 12.49 6.89 -46.54
N ASP A 977 11.35 6.41 -47.03
CA ASP A 977 10.14 7.21 -47.23
C ASP A 977 9.21 7.18 -45.99
N PRO A 978 8.23 8.09 -45.90
CA PRO A 978 7.22 8.04 -44.84
C PRO A 978 6.39 6.74 -44.89
N VAL A 979 6.30 6.04 -43.77
CA VAL A 979 5.59 4.75 -43.68
C VAL A 979 4.47 4.74 -42.64
N ILE A 980 3.47 3.89 -42.87
CA ILE A 980 2.39 3.56 -41.93
C ILE A 980 2.41 2.04 -41.72
N VAL A 981 2.65 1.61 -40.48
CA VAL A 981 2.46 0.20 -40.10
C VAL A 981 0.99 -0.02 -39.73
N ARG A 982 0.36 -1.04 -40.33
CA ARG A 982 -1.07 -1.33 -40.15
C ARG A 982 -1.27 -2.38 -39.04
N VAL A 983 -1.49 -1.90 -37.80
CA VAL A 983 -1.58 -2.70 -36.55
C VAL A 983 -2.87 -2.39 -35.80
N SER A 984 -3.97 -2.18 -36.53
CA SER A 984 -5.22 -1.63 -36.01
C SER A 984 -5.89 -2.55 -35.01
N GLY A 985 -6.23 -2.05 -33.81
CA GLY A 985 -6.85 -2.83 -32.75
C GLY A 985 -5.94 -3.85 -32.03
N ASN A 986 -4.80 -4.22 -32.62
CA ASN A 986 -3.84 -5.15 -32.04
C ASN A 986 -2.76 -4.42 -31.22
N TRP A 987 -3.01 -4.27 -29.93
CA TRP A 987 -2.11 -3.56 -29.02
C TRP A 987 -0.74 -4.27 -28.83
N VAL A 988 -0.70 -5.60 -28.95
CA VAL A 988 0.52 -6.41 -28.81
C VAL A 988 1.43 -6.21 -30.02
N ALA A 989 0.89 -6.34 -31.24
CA ALA A 989 1.65 -6.06 -32.47
C ALA A 989 2.15 -4.61 -32.52
N ARG A 990 1.33 -3.64 -32.08
CA ARG A 990 1.70 -2.23 -31.95
C ARG A 990 2.86 -2.01 -30.97
N LEU A 991 2.86 -2.70 -29.82
CA LEU A 991 3.93 -2.62 -28.82
C LEU A 991 5.23 -3.29 -29.31
N ALA A 992 5.12 -4.49 -29.89
CA ALA A 992 6.24 -5.22 -30.46
C ALA A 992 6.92 -4.42 -31.59
N THR A 993 6.13 -3.93 -32.55
CA THR A 993 6.64 -3.14 -33.68
C THR A 993 7.35 -1.88 -33.21
N LEU A 994 6.75 -1.15 -32.25
CA LEU A 994 7.35 0.05 -31.67
C LEU A 994 8.75 -0.22 -31.10
N ALA A 995 8.90 -1.30 -30.34
CA ALA A 995 10.19 -1.62 -29.72
C ALA A 995 11.25 -2.03 -30.75
N VAL A 996 10.91 -2.92 -31.69
CA VAL A 996 11.84 -3.36 -32.76
C VAL A 996 12.27 -2.17 -33.63
N LEU A 997 11.36 -1.27 -33.99
CA LEU A 997 11.70 -0.05 -34.74
C LEU A 997 12.66 0.86 -33.99
N VAL A 998 12.46 1.06 -32.67
CA VAL A 998 13.37 1.87 -31.86
C VAL A 998 14.78 1.28 -31.87
N ASP A 999 14.93 -0.03 -31.69
CA ASP A 999 16.26 -0.65 -31.64
C ASP A 999 16.92 -0.78 -33.01
N ARG A 1000 16.17 -1.04 -34.10
CA ARG A 1000 16.69 -0.95 -35.47
C ARG A 1000 17.19 0.46 -35.81
N LEU A 1001 16.48 1.51 -35.39
CA LEU A 1001 16.91 2.90 -35.61
C LEU A 1001 18.08 3.32 -34.71
N ARG A 1002 18.19 2.80 -33.48
CA ARG A 1002 19.40 2.92 -32.65
C ARG A 1002 20.61 2.30 -33.33
N MET A 1003 20.47 1.10 -33.90
CA MET A 1003 21.55 0.41 -34.60
C MET A 1003 21.96 1.13 -35.89
N LYS A 1004 21.01 1.61 -36.73
CA LYS A 1004 21.32 2.44 -37.92
C LYS A 1004 22.12 3.71 -37.54
N ARG A 1005 21.88 4.32 -36.37
CA ARG A 1005 22.67 5.47 -35.87
C ARG A 1005 24.07 5.10 -35.34
N ARG A 1006 24.28 3.91 -34.79
CA ARG A 1006 25.61 3.47 -34.29
C ARG A 1006 26.61 3.16 -35.41
N HIS A 1007 26.13 2.84 -36.61
CA HIS A 1007 26.96 2.42 -37.76
C HIS A 1007 27.11 3.49 -38.86
N GLY A 1008 26.61 4.71 -38.63
CA GLY A 1008 26.79 5.83 -39.56
C GLY A 1008 28.18 6.47 -39.42
N ASP A 1009 28.76 6.89 -40.54
CA ASP A 1009 30.03 7.63 -40.57
C ASP A 1009 29.89 8.97 -39.82
N PRO A 1010 30.71 9.26 -38.79
CA PRO A 1010 30.62 10.49 -38.01
C PRO A 1010 31.00 11.75 -38.79
N ASP A 1011 31.75 11.66 -39.90
CA ASP A 1011 32.17 12.84 -40.69
C ASP A 1011 31.14 13.26 -41.77
N ASP A 1012 30.12 12.44 -42.09
CA ASP A 1012 29.06 12.83 -43.03
C ASP A 1012 28.01 13.78 -42.40
N LYS A 1013 28.24 15.07 -42.62
CA LYS A 1013 27.38 16.17 -42.21
C LYS A 1013 26.00 16.19 -42.89
N ASN A 1014 25.78 15.47 -43.99
CA ASN A 1014 24.43 15.27 -44.56
C ASN A 1014 23.62 14.22 -43.78
N THR A 1015 24.28 13.19 -43.26
CA THR A 1015 23.63 12.11 -42.51
C THR A 1015 23.11 12.59 -41.15
N THR A 1016 23.85 13.45 -40.44
CA THR A 1016 23.42 14.01 -39.15
C THR A 1016 22.14 14.86 -39.23
N ALA A 1017 21.89 15.53 -40.35
CA ALA A 1017 20.66 16.31 -40.57
C ALA A 1017 19.44 15.43 -40.90
N ARG A 1018 19.64 14.32 -41.64
CA ARG A 1018 18.57 13.41 -42.07
C ARG A 1018 18.05 12.46 -40.98
N LEU A 1019 18.84 12.19 -39.94
CA LEU A 1019 18.56 11.13 -38.95
C LEU A 1019 17.49 11.44 -37.88
N ARG A 1020 16.65 12.47 -38.03
CA ARG A 1020 15.53 12.77 -37.10
C ARG A 1020 14.25 11.98 -37.40
N THR A 1021 14.39 10.69 -37.68
CA THR A 1021 13.28 9.72 -37.71
C THR A 1021 12.49 9.77 -36.40
N TYR A 1022 11.17 9.99 -36.49
CA TYR A 1022 10.23 9.89 -35.35
C TYR A 1022 9.22 8.77 -35.61
N ILE A 1023 8.87 8.05 -34.55
CA ILE A 1023 7.80 7.03 -34.56
C ILE A 1023 6.59 7.63 -33.86
N THR A 1024 5.47 7.76 -34.57
CA THR A 1024 4.23 8.34 -34.06
C THR A 1024 3.18 7.25 -33.84
N ILE A 1025 2.72 7.10 -32.59
CA ILE A 1025 1.65 6.16 -32.24
C ILE A 1025 0.31 6.87 -32.44
N CYS A 1026 -0.55 6.34 -33.32
CA CYS A 1026 -1.85 6.91 -33.64
C CYS A 1026 -2.96 6.40 -32.70
N PRO A 1027 -4.03 7.19 -32.46
CA PRO A 1027 -5.27 6.70 -31.88
C PRO A 1027 -6.02 5.79 -32.85
N ALA A 1028 -6.91 4.94 -32.34
CA ALA A 1028 -7.74 4.01 -33.11
C ALA A 1028 -8.70 4.66 -34.15
N LYS A 1029 -8.76 6.00 -34.24
CA LYS A 1029 -9.49 6.74 -35.28
C LYS A 1029 -8.68 7.98 -35.67
N VAL A 1030 -8.23 8.02 -36.93
CA VAL A 1030 -7.50 9.13 -37.55
C VAL A 1030 -8.25 9.57 -38.80
N CYS A 1031 -8.30 10.87 -39.07
CA CYS A 1031 -8.73 11.39 -40.37
C CYS A 1031 -7.51 11.60 -41.29
N TRP A 1032 -7.50 10.93 -42.44
CA TRP A 1032 -6.45 11.00 -43.47
C TRP A 1032 -6.76 11.97 -44.64
N GLY A 1033 -7.81 12.79 -44.51
CA GLY A 1033 -8.17 13.82 -45.49
C GLY A 1033 -7.33 15.09 -45.33
N ALA A 1034 -6.92 15.71 -46.44
CA ALA A 1034 -5.93 16.78 -46.46
C ALA A 1034 -6.31 18.08 -45.72
N GLN A 1035 -7.59 18.25 -45.33
CA GLN A 1035 -8.10 19.38 -44.54
C GLN A 1035 -8.28 19.05 -43.05
N CYS A 1036 -8.12 17.79 -42.62
CA CYS A 1036 -8.05 17.45 -41.21
C CYS A 1036 -6.68 17.89 -40.68
N GLY A 1037 -6.68 18.80 -39.69
CA GLY A 1037 -5.59 19.74 -39.36
C GLY A 1037 -4.20 19.23 -38.93
N TRP A 1038 -3.76 18.04 -39.36
CA TRP A 1038 -2.40 17.54 -39.20
C TRP A 1038 -1.32 18.49 -39.75
N THR A 1039 -1.65 19.25 -40.80
CA THR A 1039 -0.82 20.33 -41.35
C THR A 1039 -1.00 21.65 -40.63
N ALA A 1040 -2.23 22.00 -40.21
CA ALA A 1040 -2.53 23.27 -39.55
C ALA A 1040 -1.81 23.46 -38.19
N THR A 1041 -1.42 22.37 -37.52
CA THR A 1041 -0.55 22.40 -36.32
C THR A 1041 0.93 22.12 -36.63
N LEU A 1042 1.35 22.17 -37.90
CA LEU A 1042 2.75 22.21 -38.34
C LEU A 1042 3.17 23.59 -38.85
N ASP A 1043 2.23 24.45 -39.25
CA ASP A 1043 2.50 25.76 -39.87
C ASP A 1043 2.51 26.97 -38.90
N HIS A 1044 2.22 26.77 -37.60
CA HIS A 1044 2.20 27.83 -36.60
C HIS A 1044 2.97 27.49 -35.31
N GLU A 1045 3.75 28.47 -34.84
CA GLU A 1045 4.57 28.46 -33.62
C GLU A 1045 5.80 27.52 -33.59
N THR A 1046 6.70 27.64 -34.59
CA THR A 1046 8.17 27.63 -34.36
C THR A 1046 8.91 28.18 -35.58
N ASP A 1047 10.06 28.87 -35.37
CA ASP A 1047 10.96 29.34 -36.44
C ASP A 1047 11.81 28.19 -37.04
N LEU A 1048 11.19 27.04 -37.32
CA LEU A 1048 11.81 25.86 -37.90
C LEU A 1048 10.99 25.43 -39.12
N GLY A 1049 11.61 25.50 -40.30
CA GLY A 1049 10.96 25.26 -41.59
C GLY A 1049 10.47 23.81 -41.82
N PRO A 1050 9.99 23.49 -43.04
CA PRO A 1050 9.12 22.34 -43.32
C PRO A 1050 9.83 20.98 -43.27
N GLN A 1051 10.20 20.53 -42.06
CA GLN A 1051 10.99 19.32 -41.80
C GLN A 1051 10.31 18.33 -40.82
N PHE A 1052 9.08 18.59 -40.38
CA PHE A 1052 8.42 17.81 -39.31
C PHE A 1052 7.32 16.84 -39.79
N TYR A 1053 7.60 16.06 -40.84
CA TYR A 1053 6.84 14.84 -41.11
C TYR A 1053 7.33 13.69 -40.23
N PRO A 1054 6.46 12.97 -39.49
CA PRO A 1054 6.86 11.75 -38.81
C PRO A 1054 7.13 10.66 -39.85
N HIS A 1055 8.31 10.09 -39.79
CA HIS A 1055 8.81 9.12 -40.77
C HIS A 1055 8.16 7.73 -40.61
N VAL A 1056 7.70 7.38 -39.41
CA VAL A 1056 6.93 6.15 -39.15
C VAL A 1056 5.68 6.50 -38.35
N MET A 1057 4.52 5.98 -38.78
CA MET A 1057 3.29 5.96 -37.98
C MET A 1057 2.86 4.52 -37.67
N LEU A 1058 2.30 4.30 -36.48
CA LEU A 1058 1.70 3.03 -36.06
C LEU A 1058 0.18 3.22 -35.92
N TYR A 1059 -0.59 2.71 -36.88
CA TYR A 1059 -2.04 2.96 -37.00
C TYR A 1059 -2.91 1.87 -36.39
#